data_AF-A0A7W0SN50-F1
#
_entry.id   AF-A0A7W0SN50-F1
#
_cell.length_a   1.000
_cell.length_b   1.000
_cell.length_c   1.000
_cell.angle_alpha   90.00
_cell.angle_beta   90.00
_cell.angle_gamma   90.00
#
_symmetry.space_group_name_H-M   'P 1'
#
loop_
_entity.id
_entity.type
_entity.pdbx_description
1 polymer ?
#
loop_
_entity_poly.entity_id
_entity_poly.type
_entity_poly.pdbx_seq_one_letter_code
_entity_poly.pdbx_strand_id
1 'polypeptide(L)'
;ILRIPALACGLVTWLLLRRFVLGGTSLPAAVGSSPRAKLAALAAVALVFLAWWMPYDMGVRPEAVVAVLAMASLLGVVTGIETGRLSPIAVAVGAAGLGVTCHPTGFICLAPLIVGAPKIWALLRADGSLRGTVARGVAVLAPGALASAASFSDGTLHDFLRGQEIFLSIQEQNSMFDEWQRYGFLLNQIAMGNYAKRAAALIAIISMVWFVVVLITARQRRVEVPPRLVTAGFTLGLAFFLFWLTPSKWTHHFGAMAGLGPAFLGLFLVGLPFLIRSLRERGVRVPTTVTIFAAVSTIAVIALAMHGPNDWPYNWLLGMPDPGKSPDVLFVELDSMLWWTLGLGAIVAVLHRIVSRRNLEAWRGLTAVAAIPALVLVFLLTSVGYLGGSFAMATVRTLDSYSPYASAIQDPLATECDAAGGIEVLDESTAASLSRSSIDSEPVEPPSGFVRNGGFFTGMPPAATPGTGMATDLWGSLTGPDGEDGVGSFTSPWFVLPESLADGERLVVTASGQLGAGNELVAQYADADAERVRAEQEITDEVDAPFWRSFELDFDEGELVRLVARDVSGGVGGWLAFTGPTVQQMTTLQSYLPEDAAVGVAWPIAFLFPCQRQPRISSGIAEPIEYAVVWGLGVDGLYENTWVLQRGGLYAAALREASITKVIAEIQGAPDIQSFSVYRVDRPYDVAAYDLTRDSVTVMGWQGPPSD
;
A
#
# COMPACT_ATOMS: atom_id res chain seq x y z
N ILE A 1 -6.28 16.14 1.27
CA ILE A 1 -5.17 17.12 1.45
C ILE A 1 -3.77 16.48 1.49
N LEU A 2 -3.55 15.39 2.24
CA LEU A 2 -2.22 14.80 2.49
C LEU A 2 -1.43 14.33 1.24
N ARG A 3 -2.10 14.08 0.11
CA ARG A 3 -1.46 13.63 -1.15
C ARG A 3 -1.12 14.78 -2.12
N ILE A 4 -1.47 16.03 -1.79
CA ILE A 4 -1.10 17.21 -2.59
C ILE A 4 0.42 17.34 -2.77
N PRO A 5 1.27 17.09 -1.74
CA PRO A 5 2.73 17.09 -1.92
C PRO A 5 3.22 16.09 -2.96
N ALA A 6 2.63 14.90 -3.05
CA ALA A 6 2.97 13.91 -4.07
C ALA A 6 2.65 14.43 -5.47
N LEU A 7 1.47 15.04 -5.68
CA LEU A 7 1.12 15.68 -6.94
C LEU A 7 2.11 16.79 -7.31
N ALA A 8 2.46 17.66 -6.35
CA ALA A 8 3.45 18.71 -6.57
C ALA A 8 4.82 18.14 -6.94
N CYS A 9 5.27 17.07 -6.27
CA CYS A 9 6.50 16.35 -6.62
C CYS A 9 6.46 15.77 -8.03
N GLY A 10 5.32 15.20 -8.45
CA GLY A 10 5.13 14.69 -9.81
C GLY A 10 5.26 15.79 -10.86
N LEU A 11 4.59 16.93 -10.64
CA LEU A 11 4.67 18.09 -11.52
C LEU A 11 6.09 18.65 -11.60
N VAL A 12 6.78 18.79 -10.46
CA VAL A 12 8.18 19.28 -10.42
C VAL A 12 9.12 18.29 -11.12
N THR A 13 8.99 17.00 -10.86
CA THR A 13 9.78 15.95 -11.53
C THR A 13 9.59 16.03 -13.04
N TRP A 14 8.35 16.16 -13.50
CA TRP A 14 8.04 16.34 -14.93
C TRP A 14 8.68 17.61 -15.52
N LEU A 15 8.63 18.75 -14.81
CA LEU A 15 9.25 20.00 -15.29
C LEU A 15 10.77 19.87 -15.42
N LEU A 16 11.42 19.23 -14.44
CA LEU A 16 12.87 18.93 -14.48
C LEU A 16 13.22 17.97 -15.62
N LEU A 17 12.44 16.89 -15.76
CA LEU A 17 12.57 15.91 -16.84
C LEU A 17 12.38 16.56 -18.22
N ARG A 18 11.36 17.40 -18.39
CA ARG A 18 11.11 18.16 -19.62
C ARG A 18 12.29 19.07 -19.94
N ARG A 19 12.86 19.77 -18.95
CA ARG A 19 14.05 20.61 -19.12
C ARG A 19 15.29 19.78 -19.50
N PHE A 20 15.43 18.59 -18.93
CA PHE A 20 16.49 17.64 -19.29
C PHE A 20 16.33 17.12 -20.73
N VAL A 21 15.12 16.80 -21.16
CA VAL A 21 14.86 16.28 -22.51
C VAL A 21 14.96 17.38 -23.57
N LEU A 22 14.61 18.63 -23.26
CA LEU A 22 14.67 19.74 -24.21
C LEU A 22 16.01 20.47 -24.25
N GLY A 23 16.91 20.24 -23.28
CA GLY A 23 18.20 20.92 -23.22
C GLY A 23 19.29 20.21 -24.03
N GLY A 24 20.20 20.99 -24.62
CA GLY A 24 21.38 20.48 -25.31
C GLY A 24 21.05 19.66 -26.56
N THR A 25 21.86 18.63 -26.83
CA THR A 25 21.72 17.68 -27.94
C THR A 25 21.06 16.36 -27.52
N SER A 26 20.20 16.39 -26.50
CA SER A 26 19.46 15.22 -25.98
C SER A 26 18.66 14.48 -27.05
N LEU A 27 17.92 15.22 -27.87
CA LEU A 27 17.07 14.69 -28.93
C LEU A 27 17.86 14.64 -30.24
N PRO A 28 17.61 13.63 -31.10
CA PRO A 28 18.18 13.60 -32.45
C PRO A 28 17.87 14.91 -33.19
N ALA A 29 18.84 15.45 -33.95
CA ALA A 29 18.70 16.75 -34.61
C ALA A 29 17.42 16.86 -35.48
N ALA A 30 17.03 15.77 -36.15
CA ALA A 30 15.80 15.70 -36.95
C ALA A 30 14.51 15.83 -36.11
N VAL A 31 14.54 15.39 -34.86
CA VAL A 31 13.45 15.58 -33.89
C VAL A 31 13.52 16.99 -33.32
N GLY A 32 14.74 17.44 -32.96
CA GLY A 32 15.02 18.75 -32.38
C GLY A 32 14.80 19.96 -33.31
N SER A 33 14.59 19.77 -34.61
CA SER A 33 14.28 20.86 -35.55
C SER A 33 12.78 20.99 -35.87
N SER A 34 11.96 19.97 -35.60
CA SER A 34 10.54 19.96 -35.92
C SER A 34 9.67 20.12 -34.67
N PRO A 35 8.81 21.17 -34.58
CA PRO A 35 7.90 21.34 -33.44
C PRO A 35 6.99 20.13 -33.19
N ARG A 36 6.49 19.51 -34.26
CA ARG A 36 5.63 18.32 -34.18
C ARG A 36 6.40 17.10 -33.66
N ALA A 37 7.63 16.90 -34.13
CA ALA A 37 8.46 15.77 -33.67
C ALA A 37 8.90 15.96 -32.21
N LYS A 38 9.21 17.20 -31.79
CA LYS A 38 9.46 17.52 -30.38
C LYS A 38 8.26 17.20 -29.51
N LEU A 39 7.06 17.58 -29.93
CA LEU A 39 5.84 17.29 -29.17
C LEU A 39 5.61 15.78 -29.06
N ALA A 40 5.79 15.02 -30.14
CA ALA A 40 5.68 13.56 -30.12
C ALA A 40 6.74 12.91 -29.20
N ALA A 41 7.97 13.40 -29.21
CA ALA A 41 9.01 12.93 -28.30
C ALA A 41 8.67 13.24 -26.84
N LEU A 42 8.19 14.44 -26.54
CA LEU A 42 7.72 14.80 -25.20
C LEU A 42 6.53 13.95 -24.76
N ALA A 43 5.58 13.64 -25.66
CA ALA A 43 4.46 12.76 -25.36
C ALA A 43 4.93 11.33 -25.04
N ALA A 44 5.92 10.81 -25.78
CA ALA A 44 6.53 9.53 -25.46
C ALA A 44 7.21 9.55 -24.08
N VAL A 45 7.98 10.59 -23.75
CA VAL A 45 8.58 10.74 -22.41
C VAL A 45 7.50 10.88 -21.32
N ALA A 46 6.45 11.65 -21.57
CA ALA A 46 5.33 11.81 -20.64
C ALA A 46 4.64 10.48 -20.36
N LEU A 47 4.44 9.64 -21.39
CA LEU A 47 3.86 8.33 -21.23
C LEU A 47 4.75 7.41 -20.38
N VAL A 48 6.08 7.40 -20.63
CA VAL A 48 7.01 6.64 -19.78
C VAL A 48 6.99 7.16 -18.34
N PHE A 49 6.92 8.48 -18.16
CA PHE A 49 6.80 9.10 -16.84
C PHE A 49 5.53 8.67 -16.12
N LEU A 50 4.36 8.71 -16.77
CA LEU A 50 3.09 8.30 -16.18
C LEU A 50 3.07 6.80 -15.86
N ALA A 51 3.62 5.95 -16.74
CA ALA A 51 3.74 4.51 -16.49
C ALA A 51 4.61 4.19 -15.27
N TRP A 52 5.56 5.07 -14.93
CA TRP A 52 6.38 4.96 -13.73
C TRP A 52 5.74 5.62 -12.51
N TRP A 53 5.12 6.79 -12.66
CA TRP A 53 4.64 7.58 -11.54
C TRP A 53 3.37 7.00 -10.93
N MET A 54 2.36 6.68 -11.75
CA MET A 54 1.03 6.32 -11.26
C MET A 54 1.00 5.08 -10.35
N PRO A 55 1.69 3.96 -10.65
CA PRO A 55 1.63 2.78 -9.79
C PRO A 55 2.49 2.88 -8.52
N TYR A 56 3.29 3.93 -8.35
CA TYR A 56 4.26 4.04 -7.25
C TYR A 56 4.09 5.30 -6.37
N ASP A 57 3.99 6.49 -6.97
CA ASP A 57 4.25 7.77 -6.29
C ASP A 57 2.97 8.62 -6.09
N MET A 58 1.81 7.98 -6.03
CA MET A 58 0.50 8.63 -5.80
C MET A 58 0.10 8.71 -4.32
N GLY A 59 0.86 8.05 -3.43
CA GLY A 59 0.62 8.04 -1.98
C GLY A 59 1.36 9.15 -1.23
N VAL A 60 1.56 8.96 0.08
CA VAL A 60 2.36 9.87 0.93
C VAL A 60 3.81 9.40 1.12
N ARG A 61 4.19 8.30 0.47
CA ARG A 61 5.51 7.71 0.65
C ARG A 61 6.61 8.65 0.11
N PRO A 62 7.81 8.67 0.72
CA PRO A 62 8.85 9.63 0.38
C PRO A 62 9.53 9.39 -0.99
N GLU A 63 9.28 8.25 -1.66
CA GLU A 63 9.81 7.98 -2.99
C GLU A 63 9.49 9.10 -4.00
N ALA A 64 8.32 9.75 -3.90
CA ALA A 64 7.95 10.89 -4.72
C ALA A 64 8.92 12.08 -4.57
N VAL A 65 9.39 12.34 -3.34
CA VAL A 65 10.38 13.40 -3.05
C VAL A 65 11.76 12.97 -3.57
N VAL A 66 12.14 11.71 -3.38
CA VAL A 66 13.40 11.15 -3.91
C VAL A 66 13.45 11.25 -5.44
N ALA A 67 12.34 11.00 -6.13
CA ALA A 67 12.26 11.13 -7.59
C ALA A 67 12.58 12.56 -8.08
N VAL A 68 12.06 13.58 -7.38
CA VAL A 68 12.40 15.00 -7.64
C VAL A 68 13.90 15.24 -7.46
N LEU A 69 14.44 14.81 -6.32
CA LEU A 69 15.84 15.05 -5.95
C LEU A 69 16.82 14.31 -6.86
N ALA A 70 16.49 13.08 -7.26
CA ALA A 70 17.26 12.30 -8.22
C ALA A 70 17.28 12.97 -9.60
N MET A 71 16.13 13.47 -10.07
CA MET A 71 16.04 14.19 -11.35
C MET A 71 16.77 15.54 -11.29
N ALA A 72 16.67 16.27 -10.17
CA ALA A 72 17.42 17.51 -9.94
C ALA A 72 18.94 17.27 -9.94
N SER A 73 19.39 16.20 -9.29
CA SER A 73 20.80 15.77 -9.29
C SER A 73 21.29 15.47 -10.71
N LEU A 74 20.53 14.67 -11.48
CA LEU A 74 20.87 14.36 -12.87
C LEU A 74 20.94 15.62 -13.76
N LEU A 75 19.93 16.48 -13.67
CA LEU A 75 19.90 17.71 -14.45
C LEU A 75 21.03 18.66 -14.06
N GLY A 76 21.34 18.80 -12.77
CA GLY A 76 22.41 19.64 -12.26
C GLY A 76 23.79 19.17 -12.74
N VAL A 77 24.08 17.87 -12.63
CA VAL A 77 25.34 17.29 -13.12
C VAL A 77 25.51 17.52 -14.62
N VAL A 78 24.50 17.17 -15.42
CA VAL A 78 24.57 17.31 -16.88
C VAL A 78 24.69 18.78 -17.29
N THR A 79 23.89 19.66 -16.70
CA THR A 79 23.94 21.10 -17.00
C THR A 79 25.29 21.70 -16.62
N GLY A 80 25.85 21.33 -15.46
CA GLY A 80 27.15 21.83 -15.03
C GLY A 80 28.28 21.38 -15.94
N ILE A 81 28.27 20.11 -16.36
CA ILE A 81 29.25 19.56 -17.30
C ILE A 81 29.15 20.25 -18.67
N GLU A 82 27.94 20.42 -19.22
CA GLU A 82 27.74 21.02 -20.54
C GLU A 82 28.08 22.52 -20.57
N THR A 83 27.82 23.23 -19.47
CA THR A 83 28.08 24.68 -19.38
C THR A 83 29.47 25.00 -18.83
N GLY A 84 30.23 24.01 -18.35
CA GLY A 84 31.50 24.21 -17.66
C GLY A 84 31.38 24.92 -16.31
N ARG A 85 30.19 24.90 -15.67
CA ARG A 85 29.90 25.63 -14.43
C ARG A 85 29.77 24.66 -13.25
N LEU A 86 30.30 25.06 -12.10
CA LEU A 86 30.25 24.28 -10.86
C LEU A 86 28.97 24.49 -10.04
N SER A 87 28.28 25.62 -10.22
CA SER A 87 27.06 25.90 -9.43
C SER A 87 25.92 24.90 -9.66
N PRO A 88 25.62 24.40 -10.89
CA PRO A 88 24.61 23.36 -11.06
C PRO A 88 25.02 22.02 -10.42
N ILE A 89 26.33 21.74 -10.36
CA ILE A 89 26.86 20.53 -9.69
C ILE A 89 26.71 20.68 -8.17
N ALA A 90 26.95 21.86 -7.62
CA ALA A 90 26.74 22.13 -6.20
C ALA A 90 25.26 21.94 -5.80
N VAL A 91 24.32 22.38 -6.65
CA VAL A 91 22.88 22.09 -6.47
C VAL A 91 22.61 20.59 -6.51
N ALA A 92 23.24 19.86 -7.43
CA ALA A 92 23.10 18.40 -7.50
C ALA A 92 23.62 17.70 -6.23
N VAL A 93 24.72 18.17 -5.64
CA VAL A 93 25.23 17.67 -4.35
C VAL A 93 24.24 17.91 -3.21
N GLY A 94 23.68 19.12 -3.11
CA GLY A 94 22.64 19.42 -2.12
C GLY A 94 21.40 18.56 -2.28
N ALA A 95 20.91 18.41 -3.52
CA ALA A 95 19.77 17.54 -3.83
C ALA A 95 20.05 16.07 -3.46
N ALA A 96 21.27 15.57 -3.75
CA ALA A 96 21.64 14.20 -3.41
C ALA A 96 21.78 13.99 -1.89
N GLY A 97 22.33 14.95 -1.16
CA GLY A 97 22.41 14.89 0.30
C GLY A 97 21.04 14.84 0.97
N LEU A 98 20.12 15.71 0.52
CA LEU A 98 18.72 15.68 0.98
C LEU A 98 18.02 14.37 0.61
N GLY A 99 18.30 13.82 -0.58
CA GLY A 99 17.74 12.55 -1.02
C GLY A 99 18.11 11.40 -0.09
N VAL A 100 19.41 11.25 0.21
CA VAL A 100 19.94 10.22 1.13
C VAL A 100 19.35 10.36 2.54
N THR A 101 19.10 11.59 2.99
CA THR A 101 18.50 11.86 4.31
C THR A 101 17.00 11.55 4.35
N CYS A 102 16.29 11.80 3.25
CA CYS A 102 14.84 11.66 3.17
C CYS A 102 14.38 10.20 3.27
N HIS A 103 15.10 9.28 2.65
CA HIS A 103 14.73 7.85 2.63
C HIS A 103 15.93 6.99 2.20
N PRO A 104 16.05 5.72 2.63
CA PRO A 104 17.15 4.85 2.19
C PRO A 104 17.23 4.66 0.67
N THR A 105 16.10 4.72 -0.06
CA THR A 105 16.14 4.68 -1.54
C THR A 105 16.82 5.89 -2.15
N GLY A 106 17.02 6.97 -1.39
CA GLY A 106 17.71 8.19 -1.76
C GLY A 106 19.18 8.02 -2.14
N PHE A 107 19.81 6.86 -1.86
CA PHE A 107 21.14 6.55 -2.38
C PHE A 107 21.24 6.72 -3.90
N ILE A 108 20.15 6.48 -4.65
CA ILE A 108 20.14 6.65 -6.10
C ILE A 108 20.41 8.10 -6.55
N CYS A 109 20.16 9.10 -5.69
CA CYS A 109 20.46 10.50 -6.00
C CYS A 109 21.96 10.78 -6.13
N LEU A 110 22.81 9.87 -5.62
CA LEU A 110 24.27 9.90 -5.79
C LEU A 110 24.71 9.37 -7.17
N ALA A 111 23.89 8.57 -7.84
CA ALA A 111 24.26 7.94 -9.12
C ALA A 111 24.71 8.96 -10.19
N PRO A 112 24.01 10.09 -10.42
CA PRO A 112 24.47 11.08 -11.40
C PRO A 112 25.83 11.68 -11.05
N LEU A 113 26.09 11.93 -9.76
CA LEU A 113 27.36 12.49 -9.28
C LEU A 113 28.52 11.51 -9.50
N ILE A 114 28.30 10.22 -9.22
CA ILE A 114 29.29 9.15 -9.43
C ILE A 114 29.58 8.97 -10.93
N VAL A 115 28.53 8.91 -11.77
CA VAL A 115 28.69 8.78 -13.22
C VAL A 115 29.38 10.01 -13.83
N GLY A 116 29.07 11.21 -13.31
CA GLY A 116 29.67 12.47 -13.74
C GLY A 116 31.08 12.73 -13.19
N ALA A 117 31.54 11.97 -12.20
CA ALA A 117 32.73 12.28 -11.40
C ALA A 117 33.99 12.59 -12.24
N PRO A 118 34.34 11.84 -13.31
CA PRO A 118 35.54 12.15 -14.10
C PRO A 118 35.49 13.55 -14.74
N LYS A 119 34.32 13.96 -15.23
CA LYS A 119 34.13 15.28 -15.85
C LYS A 119 34.03 16.39 -14.81
N ILE A 120 33.37 16.13 -13.68
CA ILE A 120 33.33 17.06 -12.55
C ILE A 120 34.75 17.31 -12.04
N TRP A 121 35.56 16.27 -11.89
CA TRP A 121 36.95 16.37 -11.47
C TRP A 121 37.79 17.20 -12.43
N ALA A 122 37.61 17.03 -13.74
CA ALA A 122 38.28 17.84 -14.74
C ALA A 122 37.93 19.35 -14.59
N LEU A 123 36.67 19.68 -14.31
CA LEU A 123 36.25 21.06 -14.05
C LEU A 123 36.86 21.63 -12.76
N LEU A 124 36.94 20.83 -11.70
CA LEU A 124 37.58 21.24 -10.44
C LEU A 124 39.08 21.51 -10.60
N ARG A 125 39.74 20.82 -11.54
CA ARG A 125 41.17 20.94 -11.84
C ARG A 125 41.52 21.95 -12.93
N ALA A 126 40.55 22.70 -13.47
CA ALA A 126 40.77 23.59 -14.61
C ALA A 126 41.98 24.52 -14.47
N ASP A 127 42.22 25.10 -13.28
CA ASP A 127 43.33 26.05 -13.06
C ASP A 127 44.68 25.36 -12.73
N GLY A 128 44.73 24.03 -12.60
CA GLY A 128 45.94 23.27 -12.27
C GLY A 128 46.50 23.44 -10.84
N SER A 129 46.04 24.43 -10.06
CA SER A 129 46.52 24.67 -8.69
C SER A 129 45.79 23.81 -7.65
N LEU A 130 46.54 23.21 -6.73
CA LEU A 130 45.97 22.41 -5.63
C LEU A 130 45.01 23.23 -4.76
N ARG A 131 45.40 24.45 -4.39
CA ARG A 131 44.57 25.35 -3.57
C ARG A 131 43.24 25.70 -4.25
N GLY A 132 43.27 26.01 -5.55
CA GLY A 132 42.06 26.31 -6.32
C GLY A 132 41.14 25.10 -6.45
N THR A 133 41.70 23.92 -6.70
CA THR A 133 40.94 22.66 -6.74
C THR A 133 40.28 22.34 -5.39
N VAL A 134 41.00 22.49 -4.27
CA VAL A 134 40.43 22.28 -2.93
C VAL A 134 39.32 23.27 -2.65
N ALA A 135 39.55 24.57 -2.88
CA ALA A 135 38.55 25.61 -2.63
C ALA A 135 37.26 25.38 -3.45
N ARG A 136 37.39 25.05 -4.74
CA ARG A 136 36.25 24.67 -5.58
C ARG A 136 35.56 23.40 -5.10
N GLY A 137 36.33 22.39 -4.70
CA GLY A 137 35.81 21.14 -4.17
C GLY A 137 34.95 21.37 -2.93
N VAL A 138 35.46 22.14 -1.97
CA VAL A 138 34.71 22.52 -0.76
C VAL A 138 33.44 23.29 -1.12
N ALA A 139 33.51 24.26 -2.03
CA ALA A 139 32.34 25.04 -2.44
C ALA A 139 31.25 24.19 -3.12
N VAL A 140 31.65 23.16 -3.89
CA VAL A 140 30.70 22.22 -4.52
C VAL A 140 30.12 21.23 -3.52
N LEU A 141 30.90 20.83 -2.51
CA LEU A 141 30.45 19.89 -1.48
C LEU A 141 29.61 20.55 -0.39
N ALA A 142 29.80 21.85 -0.13
CA ALA A 142 29.15 22.57 0.96
C ALA A 142 27.62 22.44 0.99
N PRO A 143 26.87 22.50 -0.13
CA PRO A 143 25.42 22.29 -0.11
C PRO A 143 24.99 20.91 0.41
N GLY A 144 25.87 19.90 0.38
CA GLY A 144 25.61 18.60 0.97
C GLY A 144 25.42 18.65 2.49
N ALA A 145 25.94 19.67 3.19
CA ALA A 145 25.75 19.85 4.63
C ALA A 145 24.29 20.14 5.01
N LEU A 146 23.43 20.52 4.06
CA LEU A 146 21.98 20.64 4.29
C LEU A 146 21.36 19.32 4.75
N ALA A 147 21.91 18.18 4.33
CA ALA A 147 21.53 16.85 4.80
C ALA A 147 21.66 16.74 6.32
N SER A 148 22.82 17.11 6.86
CA SER A 148 23.11 17.07 8.30
C SER A 148 22.22 18.04 9.08
N ALA A 149 22.05 19.27 8.57
CA ALA A 149 21.18 20.25 9.22
C ALA A 149 19.71 19.79 9.28
N ALA A 150 19.22 19.13 8.23
CA ALA A 150 17.89 18.54 8.21
C ALA A 150 17.76 17.28 9.09
N SER A 151 18.82 16.48 9.20
CA SER A 151 18.80 15.23 10.00
C SER A 151 18.78 15.49 11.51
N PHE A 152 19.41 16.57 11.96
CA PHE A 152 19.60 16.91 13.38
C PHE A 152 18.85 18.19 13.77
N SER A 153 17.72 18.49 13.10
CA SER A 153 16.91 19.67 13.42
C SER A 153 16.14 19.54 14.73
N ASP A 154 15.81 18.30 15.11
CA ASP A 154 14.97 17.93 16.25
C ASP A 154 15.56 16.76 17.06
N GLY A 155 16.24 15.81 16.40
CA GLY A 155 16.96 14.71 17.05
C GLY A 155 18.45 14.99 17.30
N THR A 156 19.01 14.36 18.32
CA THR A 156 20.44 14.41 18.66
C THR A 156 21.23 13.24 18.02
N LEU A 157 22.56 13.27 18.12
CA LEU A 157 23.41 12.15 17.68
C LEU A 157 23.17 10.89 18.54
N HIS A 158 22.91 11.07 19.83
CA HIS A 158 22.55 9.97 20.71
C HIS A 158 21.25 9.30 20.25
N ASP A 159 20.21 10.08 19.96
CA ASP A 159 18.92 9.55 19.49
C ASP A 159 19.06 8.76 18.19
N PHE A 160 19.88 9.26 17.26
CA PHE A 160 20.17 8.55 16.02
C PHE A 160 20.81 7.17 16.27
N LEU A 161 21.86 7.12 17.10
CA LEU A 161 22.56 5.86 17.39
C LEU A 161 21.67 4.89 18.19
N ARG A 162 21.03 5.38 19.25
CA ARG A 162 20.19 4.58 20.13
C ARG A 162 18.92 4.10 19.44
N GLY A 163 18.32 4.93 18.59
CA GLY A 163 17.15 4.56 17.78
C GLY A 163 17.45 3.39 16.84
N GLN A 164 18.65 3.34 16.24
CA GLN A 164 19.07 2.19 15.42
C GLN A 164 19.25 0.92 16.27
N GLU A 165 19.86 1.02 17.45
CA GLU A 165 19.99 -0.12 18.36
C GLU A 165 18.62 -0.70 18.77
N ILE A 166 17.67 0.17 19.13
CA ILE A 166 16.31 -0.25 19.50
C ILE A 166 15.63 -0.91 18.30
N PHE A 167 15.66 -0.27 17.13
CA PHE A 167 15.04 -0.83 15.92
C PHE A 167 15.61 -2.21 15.57
N LEU A 168 16.94 -2.36 15.59
CA LEU A 168 17.61 -3.62 15.28
C LEU A 168 17.37 -4.72 16.32
N SER A 169 17.03 -4.37 17.56
CA SER A 169 16.62 -5.34 18.59
C SER A 169 15.23 -5.95 18.32
N ILE A 170 14.40 -5.26 17.53
CA ILE A 170 13.03 -5.67 17.22
C ILE A 170 12.96 -6.34 15.84
N GLN A 171 13.62 -5.75 14.83
CA GLN A 171 13.55 -6.21 13.46
C GLN A 171 14.90 -6.13 12.77
N GLU A 172 15.37 -7.28 12.28
CA GLU A 172 16.57 -7.36 11.47
C GLU A 172 16.38 -6.69 10.10
N GLN A 173 17.42 -6.01 9.64
CA GLN A 173 17.48 -5.43 8.30
C GLN A 173 17.87 -6.49 7.27
N ASN A 174 17.35 -6.37 6.05
CA ASN A 174 17.81 -7.20 4.96
C ASN A 174 19.26 -6.87 4.60
N SER A 175 20.02 -7.90 4.22
CA SER A 175 21.40 -7.74 3.76
C SER A 175 21.45 -7.28 2.29
N MET A 176 22.66 -6.93 1.83
CA MET A 176 22.87 -6.67 0.40
C MET A 176 22.68 -7.92 -0.47
N PHE A 177 22.83 -9.11 0.09
CA PHE A 177 22.63 -10.38 -0.61
C PHE A 177 21.14 -10.69 -0.85
N ASP A 178 20.25 -10.02 -0.13
CA ASP A 178 18.80 -10.21 -0.22
C ASP A 178 18.12 -9.41 -1.34
N GLU A 179 18.87 -8.73 -2.21
CA GLU A 179 18.24 -7.95 -3.29
C GLU A 179 17.33 -8.82 -4.18
N TRP A 180 17.63 -10.11 -4.33
CA TRP A 180 16.76 -11.04 -5.07
C TRP A 180 15.30 -11.00 -4.59
N GLN A 181 15.05 -10.73 -3.29
CA GLN A 181 13.70 -10.63 -2.73
C GLN A 181 12.89 -9.52 -3.39
N ARG A 182 13.51 -8.38 -3.74
CA ARG A 182 12.81 -7.26 -4.42
C ARG A 182 12.23 -7.70 -5.75
N TYR A 183 13.00 -8.46 -6.51
CA TYR A 183 12.56 -8.98 -7.80
C TYR A 183 11.63 -10.18 -7.64
N GLY A 184 11.81 -10.98 -6.58
CA GLY A 184 10.86 -12.02 -6.16
C GLY A 184 9.47 -11.43 -5.91
N PHE A 185 9.36 -10.36 -5.11
CA PHE A 185 8.11 -9.64 -4.88
C PHE A 185 7.56 -9.01 -6.17
N LEU A 186 8.41 -8.49 -7.05
CA LEU A 186 7.99 -7.90 -8.32
C LEU A 186 7.34 -8.92 -9.26
N LEU A 187 7.81 -10.18 -9.22
CA LEU A 187 7.34 -11.27 -10.09
C LEU A 187 6.29 -12.16 -9.42
N ASN A 188 5.96 -11.91 -8.15
CA ASN A 188 4.93 -12.65 -7.43
C ASN A 188 3.50 -12.20 -7.85
N GLN A 189 2.52 -13.08 -7.69
CA GLN A 189 1.10 -12.88 -8.01
C GLN A 189 0.35 -12.24 -6.84
N ILE A 190 0.82 -11.05 -6.43
CA ILE A 190 0.27 -10.24 -5.34
C ILE A 190 0.36 -8.74 -5.69
N ALA A 191 -0.27 -7.87 -4.91
CA ALA A 191 -0.28 -6.41 -5.12
C ALA A 191 1.11 -5.74 -5.24
N MET A 192 2.16 -6.34 -4.66
CA MET A 192 3.55 -5.87 -4.82
C MET A 192 4.12 -6.11 -6.22
N GLY A 193 3.62 -7.14 -6.91
CA GLY A 193 4.03 -7.56 -8.25
C GLY A 193 2.95 -7.38 -9.30
N ASN A 194 2.05 -6.40 -9.12
CA ASN A 194 0.98 -6.13 -10.08
C ASN A 194 1.51 -5.69 -11.46
N TYR A 195 0.66 -5.81 -12.50
CA TYR A 195 1.10 -5.59 -13.88
C TYR A 195 1.69 -4.19 -14.11
N ALA A 196 1.12 -3.16 -13.48
CA ALA A 196 1.50 -1.77 -13.67
C ALA A 196 2.88 -1.49 -13.07
N LYS A 197 3.17 -2.04 -11.89
CA LYS A 197 4.49 -1.97 -11.25
C LYS A 197 5.56 -2.67 -12.09
N ARG A 198 5.25 -3.85 -12.65
CA ARG A 198 6.16 -4.59 -13.53
C ARG A 198 6.50 -3.82 -14.80
N ALA A 199 5.52 -3.14 -15.40
CA ALA A 199 5.63 -2.55 -16.73
C ALA A 199 6.83 -1.64 -16.90
N ALA A 200 6.98 -0.61 -16.07
CA ALA A 200 8.06 0.36 -16.21
C ALA A 200 9.43 -0.24 -15.84
N ALA A 201 9.51 -1.00 -14.73
CA ALA A 201 10.76 -1.55 -14.22
C ALA A 201 11.36 -2.60 -15.18
N LEU A 202 10.58 -3.58 -15.63
CA LEU A 202 11.08 -4.64 -16.49
C LEU A 202 11.46 -4.13 -17.88
N ILE A 203 10.67 -3.21 -18.45
CA ILE A 203 11.00 -2.58 -19.73
C ILE A 203 12.27 -1.75 -19.63
N ALA A 204 12.50 -1.05 -18.52
CA ALA A 204 13.74 -0.30 -18.31
C ALA A 204 14.96 -1.23 -18.27
N ILE A 205 14.85 -2.37 -17.59
CA ILE A 205 15.93 -3.37 -17.49
C ILE A 205 16.27 -3.94 -18.88
N ILE A 206 15.29 -4.42 -19.65
CA ILE A 206 15.58 -4.97 -20.98
C ILE A 206 16.07 -3.89 -21.96
N SER A 207 15.55 -2.67 -21.85
CA SER A 207 16.02 -1.53 -22.65
C SER A 207 17.46 -1.15 -22.28
N MET A 208 17.88 -1.32 -21.02
CA MET A 208 19.26 -1.10 -20.59
C MET A 208 20.22 -2.09 -21.27
N VAL A 209 19.84 -3.37 -21.35
CA VAL A 209 20.62 -4.40 -22.05
C VAL A 209 20.82 -4.01 -23.52
N TRP A 210 19.73 -3.67 -24.22
CA TRP A 210 19.81 -3.25 -25.62
C TRP A 210 20.55 -1.92 -25.80
N PHE A 211 20.42 -1.00 -24.86
CA PHE A 211 21.18 0.25 -24.86
C PHE A 211 22.69 -0.01 -24.79
N VAL A 212 23.15 -0.92 -23.93
CA VAL A 212 24.59 -1.29 -23.86
C VAL A 212 25.07 -1.88 -25.18
N VAL A 213 24.29 -2.79 -25.78
CA VAL A 213 24.62 -3.38 -27.10
C VAL A 213 24.76 -2.30 -28.18
N VAL A 214 23.79 -1.38 -28.25
CA VAL A 214 23.79 -0.28 -29.21
C VAL A 214 24.93 0.70 -28.94
N LEU A 215 25.21 1.02 -27.67
CA LEU A 215 26.27 1.93 -27.25
C LEU A 215 27.65 1.40 -27.62
N ILE A 216 27.93 0.11 -27.34
CA ILE A 216 29.19 -0.54 -27.70
C ILE A 216 29.38 -0.49 -29.23
N THR A 217 28.34 -0.87 -29.98
CA THR A 217 28.38 -0.86 -31.45
C THR A 217 28.60 0.56 -32.00
N ALA A 218 27.90 1.55 -31.45
CA ALA A 218 28.05 2.95 -31.84
C ALA A 218 29.47 3.46 -31.58
N ARG A 219 30.04 3.17 -30.41
CA ARG A 219 31.42 3.55 -30.07
C ARG A 219 32.45 2.91 -30.99
N GLN A 220 32.34 1.60 -31.26
CA GLN A 220 33.22 0.89 -32.20
C GLN A 220 33.18 1.48 -33.60
N ARG A 221 32.03 1.98 -34.03
CA ARG A 221 31.79 2.54 -35.37
C ARG A 221 31.92 4.06 -35.41
N ARG A 222 32.34 4.67 -34.29
CA ARG A 222 32.51 6.11 -34.09
C ARG A 222 31.24 6.90 -34.47
N VAL A 223 30.07 6.33 -34.18
CA VAL A 223 28.78 7.01 -34.24
C VAL A 223 28.57 7.73 -32.93
N GLU A 224 28.28 9.02 -33.01
CA GLU A 224 28.03 9.84 -31.83
C GLU A 224 26.69 9.46 -31.19
N VAL A 225 26.73 9.14 -29.89
CA VAL A 225 25.53 8.90 -29.08
C VAL A 225 25.31 10.14 -28.21
N PRO A 226 24.07 10.68 -28.13
CA PRO A 226 23.78 11.86 -27.32
C PRO A 226 24.33 11.73 -25.88
N PRO A 227 25.18 12.66 -25.41
CA PRO A 227 25.80 12.58 -24.09
C PRO A 227 24.80 12.46 -22.93
N ARG A 228 23.65 13.12 -23.07
CA ARG A 228 22.55 13.05 -22.08
C ARG A 228 21.93 11.65 -22.01
N LEU A 229 21.72 10.98 -23.14
CA LEU A 229 21.27 9.58 -23.17
C LEU A 229 22.29 8.65 -22.50
N VAL A 230 23.57 8.84 -22.79
CA VAL A 230 24.65 8.04 -22.18
C VAL A 230 24.68 8.22 -20.67
N THR A 231 24.63 9.47 -20.21
CA THR A 231 24.66 9.79 -18.77
C THR A 231 23.42 9.26 -18.07
N ALA A 232 22.22 9.42 -18.65
CA ALA A 232 20.98 8.89 -18.10
C ALA A 232 20.99 7.35 -18.00
N GLY A 233 21.48 6.65 -19.03
CA GLY A 233 21.58 5.19 -19.02
C GLY A 233 22.52 4.67 -17.94
N PHE A 234 23.75 5.20 -17.85
CA PHE A 234 24.68 4.80 -16.77
C PHE A 234 24.18 5.20 -15.39
N THR A 235 23.49 6.34 -15.27
CA THR A 235 22.88 6.78 -14.00
C THR A 235 21.79 5.82 -13.55
N LEU A 236 20.87 5.43 -14.43
CA LEU A 236 19.82 4.48 -14.08
C LEU A 236 20.40 3.09 -13.78
N GLY A 237 21.38 2.62 -14.56
CA GLY A 237 22.06 1.35 -14.29
C GLY A 237 22.74 1.34 -12.91
N LEU A 238 23.43 2.43 -12.56
CA LEU A 238 24.01 2.58 -11.23
C LEU A 238 22.95 2.71 -10.13
N ALA A 239 21.82 3.36 -10.40
CA ALA A 239 20.71 3.44 -9.44
C ALA A 239 20.15 2.06 -9.09
N PHE A 240 20.00 1.15 -10.06
CA PHE A 240 19.62 -0.24 -9.80
C PHE A 240 20.65 -0.95 -8.90
N PHE A 241 21.94 -0.70 -9.10
CA PHE A 241 22.98 -1.25 -8.24
C PHE A 241 22.94 -0.67 -6.82
N LEU A 242 22.68 0.63 -6.67
CA LEU A 242 22.61 1.29 -5.36
C LEU A 242 21.44 0.81 -4.49
N PHE A 243 20.39 0.22 -5.08
CA PHE A 243 19.33 -0.44 -4.30
C PHE A 243 19.82 -1.65 -3.49
N TRP A 244 20.93 -2.29 -3.86
CA TRP A 244 21.55 -3.35 -3.02
C TRP A 244 21.87 -2.86 -1.61
N LEU A 245 22.17 -1.57 -1.46
CA LEU A 245 22.54 -0.96 -0.18
C LEU A 245 21.34 -0.61 0.70
N THR A 246 20.11 -0.73 0.20
CA THR A 246 18.91 -0.41 0.98
C THR A 246 18.61 -1.51 2.00
N PRO A 247 18.28 -1.18 3.27
CA PRO A 247 18.04 -2.16 4.32
C PRO A 247 16.71 -2.91 4.20
N SER A 248 15.83 -2.51 3.27
CA SER A 248 14.57 -3.18 2.96
C SER A 248 14.35 -3.37 1.46
N LYS A 249 13.74 -4.49 1.07
CA LYS A 249 13.72 -4.99 -0.32
C LYS A 249 12.35 -4.92 -0.99
N TRP A 250 11.59 -3.85 -0.75
CA TRP A 250 10.24 -3.69 -1.31
C TRP A 250 10.22 -3.21 -2.77
N THR A 251 9.19 -3.60 -3.53
CA THR A 251 9.02 -3.16 -4.93
C THR A 251 8.67 -1.68 -5.04
N HIS A 252 7.99 -1.11 -4.03
CA HIS A 252 7.65 0.32 -3.98
C HIS A 252 8.85 1.25 -4.19
N HIS A 253 10.06 0.78 -3.86
CA HIS A 253 11.29 1.55 -4.02
C HIS A 253 11.58 1.94 -5.47
N PHE A 254 11.04 1.22 -6.46
CA PHE A 254 11.16 1.62 -7.87
C PHE A 254 10.52 3.00 -8.14
N GLY A 255 9.58 3.48 -7.33
CA GLY A 255 9.03 4.85 -7.41
C GLY A 255 10.11 5.94 -7.33
N ALA A 256 11.16 5.73 -6.54
CA ALA A 256 12.27 6.67 -6.43
C ALA A 256 12.97 6.93 -7.80
N MET A 257 12.86 5.99 -8.74
CA MET A 257 13.39 6.10 -10.09
C MET A 257 12.45 6.81 -11.09
N ALA A 258 11.28 7.29 -10.68
CA ALA A 258 10.30 7.92 -11.58
C ALA A 258 10.80 9.21 -12.28
N GLY A 259 11.93 9.77 -11.83
CA GLY A 259 12.68 10.79 -12.60
C GLY A 259 13.71 10.19 -13.57
N LEU A 260 14.58 9.30 -13.07
CA LEU A 260 15.73 8.74 -13.80
C LEU A 260 15.33 7.75 -14.89
N GLY A 261 14.35 6.89 -14.61
CA GLY A 261 13.81 5.88 -15.52
C GLY A 261 13.29 6.51 -16.80
N PRO A 262 12.33 7.45 -16.72
CA PRO A 262 11.80 8.16 -17.88
C PRO A 262 12.85 9.00 -18.63
N ALA A 263 13.84 9.58 -17.93
CA ALA A 263 14.94 10.30 -18.58
C ALA A 263 15.76 9.40 -19.51
N PHE A 264 16.08 8.17 -19.09
CA PHE A 264 16.77 7.20 -19.92
C PHE A 264 15.83 6.58 -20.97
N LEU A 265 14.77 5.92 -20.53
CA LEU A 265 13.92 5.09 -21.38
C LEU A 265 13.22 5.93 -22.44
N GLY A 266 12.71 7.11 -22.08
CA GLY A 266 12.11 8.03 -23.03
C GLY A 266 13.09 8.49 -24.12
N LEU A 267 14.31 8.90 -23.76
CA LEU A 267 15.34 9.27 -24.73
C LEU A 267 15.80 8.08 -25.59
N PHE A 268 15.89 6.89 -25.00
CA PHE A 268 16.31 5.69 -25.71
C PHE A 268 15.28 5.28 -26.76
N LEU A 269 13.99 5.21 -26.41
CA LEU A 269 12.91 4.85 -27.33
C LEU A 269 12.80 5.84 -28.50
N VAL A 270 12.90 7.14 -28.23
CA VAL A 270 12.87 8.18 -29.27
C VAL A 270 14.14 8.18 -30.13
N GLY A 271 15.31 7.95 -29.52
CA GLY A 271 16.61 8.04 -30.17
C GLY A 271 17.02 6.78 -30.94
N LEU A 272 16.57 5.60 -30.51
CA LEU A 272 17.01 4.30 -31.05
C LEU A 272 16.87 4.19 -32.58
N PRO A 273 15.73 4.54 -33.21
CA PRO A 273 15.60 4.44 -34.66
C PRO A 273 16.63 5.30 -35.41
N PHE A 274 16.97 6.47 -34.87
CA PHE A 274 17.95 7.38 -35.46
C PHE A 274 19.39 6.87 -35.26
N LEU A 275 19.71 6.32 -34.10
CA LEU A 275 21.02 5.71 -33.82
C LEU A 275 21.29 4.54 -34.76
N ILE A 276 20.30 3.66 -34.96
CA ILE A 276 20.42 2.53 -35.89
C ILE A 276 20.57 3.01 -37.33
N ARG A 277 19.85 4.06 -37.73
CA ARG A 277 20.04 4.68 -39.05
C ARG A 277 21.46 5.20 -39.24
N SER A 278 22.01 5.93 -38.27
CA SER A 278 23.39 6.43 -38.33
C SER A 278 24.43 5.32 -38.34
N LEU A 279 24.18 4.20 -37.64
CA LEU A 279 25.01 3.00 -37.74
C LEU A 279 24.97 2.38 -39.14
N ARG A 280 23.79 2.32 -39.75
CA ARG A 280 23.62 1.81 -41.12
C ARG A 280 24.32 2.68 -42.16
N GLU A 281 24.25 4.00 -42.01
CA GLU A 281 24.99 4.96 -42.86
C GLU A 281 26.51 4.77 -42.75
N ARG A 282 26.99 4.21 -41.64
CA ARG A 282 28.40 3.82 -41.40
C ARG A 282 28.71 2.38 -41.80
N GLY A 283 27.84 1.75 -42.60
CA GLY A 283 28.03 0.41 -43.15
C GLY A 283 27.69 -0.74 -42.20
N VAL A 284 27.11 -0.48 -41.03
CA VAL A 284 26.68 -1.53 -40.11
C VAL A 284 25.38 -2.14 -40.62
N ARG A 285 25.41 -3.43 -40.95
CA ARG A 285 24.18 -4.20 -41.21
C ARG A 285 23.70 -4.78 -39.88
N VAL A 286 22.49 -4.41 -39.45
CA VAL A 286 21.85 -5.03 -38.29
C VAL A 286 21.39 -6.42 -38.72
N PRO A 287 21.94 -7.51 -38.17
CA PRO A 287 21.52 -8.86 -38.54
C PRO A 287 20.04 -9.07 -38.20
N THR A 288 19.31 -9.79 -39.06
CA THR A 288 17.91 -10.15 -38.80
C THR A 288 17.77 -10.89 -37.48
N THR A 289 18.74 -11.75 -37.13
CA THR A 289 18.78 -12.48 -35.85
C THR A 289 18.80 -11.55 -34.64
N VAL A 290 19.57 -10.46 -34.68
CA VAL A 290 19.62 -9.48 -33.59
C VAL A 290 18.29 -8.74 -33.47
N THR A 291 17.68 -8.36 -34.60
CA THR A 291 16.35 -7.73 -34.60
C THR A 291 15.27 -8.67 -34.05
N ILE A 292 15.31 -9.95 -34.43
CA ILE A 292 14.39 -10.97 -33.90
C ILE A 292 14.61 -11.15 -32.41
N PHE A 293 15.86 -11.26 -31.94
CA PHE A 293 16.15 -11.40 -30.51
C PHE A 293 15.69 -10.16 -29.72
N ALA A 294 15.85 -8.95 -30.26
CA ALA A 294 15.33 -7.73 -29.67
C ALA A 294 13.80 -7.71 -29.59
N ALA A 295 13.12 -8.12 -30.66
CA ALA A 295 11.68 -8.23 -30.69
C ALA A 295 11.16 -9.27 -29.68
N VAL A 296 11.71 -10.49 -29.71
CA VAL A 296 11.29 -11.60 -28.85
C VAL A 296 11.55 -11.28 -27.38
N SER A 297 12.73 -10.77 -27.03
CA SER A 297 13.02 -10.38 -25.64
C SER A 297 12.12 -9.26 -25.13
N THR A 298 11.81 -8.26 -25.98
CA THR A 298 10.86 -7.19 -25.64
C THR A 298 9.45 -7.74 -25.45
N ILE A 299 8.97 -8.58 -26.36
CA ILE A 299 7.64 -9.20 -26.29
C ILE A 299 7.53 -10.10 -25.05
N ALA A 300 8.54 -10.90 -24.74
CA ALA A 300 8.55 -11.76 -23.56
C ALA A 300 8.47 -10.95 -22.26
N VAL A 301 9.19 -9.82 -22.18
CA VAL A 301 9.13 -8.93 -21.01
C VAL A 301 7.78 -8.20 -20.91
N ILE A 302 7.20 -7.79 -22.03
CA ILE A 302 5.85 -7.21 -22.07
C ILE A 302 4.81 -8.22 -21.55
N ALA A 303 4.86 -9.45 -22.06
CA ALA A 303 4.00 -10.55 -21.63
C ALA A 303 4.16 -10.82 -20.12
N LEU A 304 5.39 -10.94 -19.64
CA LEU A 304 5.70 -11.14 -18.21
C LEU A 304 5.18 -10.00 -17.32
N ALA A 305 5.25 -8.76 -17.81
CA ALA A 305 4.70 -7.61 -17.11
C ALA A 305 3.17 -7.67 -17.03
N MET A 306 2.49 -7.99 -18.14
CA MET A 306 1.03 -8.15 -18.17
C MET A 306 0.55 -9.41 -17.47
N HIS A 307 1.41 -10.39 -17.22
CA HIS A 307 1.09 -11.55 -16.39
C HIS A 307 1.04 -11.24 -14.89
N GLY A 308 1.27 -9.97 -14.50
CA GLY A 308 1.02 -9.53 -13.12
C GLY A 308 -0.47 -9.36 -12.89
N PRO A 309 -0.97 -9.61 -11.67
CA PRO A 309 -2.39 -9.49 -11.40
C PRO A 309 -2.81 -8.03 -11.36
N ASN A 310 -4.07 -7.74 -11.63
CA ASN A 310 -4.73 -6.47 -11.32
C ASN A 310 -5.07 -6.45 -9.84
N ASP A 311 -4.03 -6.36 -9.02
CA ASP A 311 -4.11 -6.44 -7.57
C ASP A 311 -3.48 -5.20 -6.92
N TRP A 312 -4.14 -4.70 -5.88
CA TRP A 312 -3.83 -3.45 -5.19
C TRP A 312 -3.99 -3.67 -3.68
N PRO A 313 -3.14 -3.06 -2.84
CA PRO A 313 -3.12 -3.40 -1.43
C PRO A 313 -4.42 -2.98 -0.73
N TYR A 314 -4.82 -3.70 0.32
CA TYR A 314 -5.89 -3.31 1.24
C TYR A 314 -7.23 -3.01 0.55
N ASN A 315 -7.88 -1.88 0.90
CA ASN A 315 -9.18 -1.48 0.41
C ASN A 315 -9.18 -0.87 -1.02
N TRP A 316 -8.05 -0.91 -1.72
CA TRP A 316 -7.94 -0.36 -3.08
C TRP A 316 -8.60 -1.27 -4.14
N LEU A 317 -9.15 -2.42 -3.72
CA LEU A 317 -9.84 -3.40 -4.58
C LEU A 317 -11.37 -3.27 -4.57
N LEU A 318 -11.96 -2.42 -3.72
CA LEU A 318 -13.38 -2.11 -3.82
C LEU A 318 -13.71 -1.75 -5.28
N GLY A 319 -14.85 -2.18 -5.81
CA GLY A 319 -15.31 -1.88 -7.19
C GLY A 319 -14.43 -2.37 -8.36
N MET A 320 -13.22 -2.86 -8.09
CA MET A 320 -12.18 -3.15 -9.09
C MET A 320 -12.67 -4.22 -10.07
N PRO A 321 -12.69 -4.00 -11.40
CA PRO A 321 -12.89 -5.08 -12.36
C PRO A 321 -11.82 -6.17 -12.25
N ASP A 322 -12.30 -7.41 -12.13
CA ASP A 322 -11.49 -8.64 -12.15
C ASP A 322 -10.24 -8.57 -11.22
N PRO A 323 -10.43 -8.31 -9.91
CA PRO A 323 -9.32 -8.16 -8.98
C PRO A 323 -8.54 -9.47 -8.89
N GLY A 324 -7.20 -9.37 -8.84
CA GLY A 324 -6.31 -10.54 -8.76
C GLY A 324 -6.06 -11.26 -10.08
N LYS A 325 -6.78 -10.96 -11.17
CA LYS A 325 -6.53 -11.55 -12.50
C LYS A 325 -5.57 -10.70 -13.34
N SER A 326 -4.82 -11.33 -14.23
CA SER A 326 -4.00 -10.63 -15.22
C SER A 326 -4.88 -9.79 -16.16
N PRO A 327 -4.44 -8.59 -16.59
CA PRO A 327 -5.18 -7.77 -17.53
C PRO A 327 -5.57 -8.46 -18.84
N ASP A 328 -6.85 -8.36 -19.18
CA ASP A 328 -7.42 -8.78 -20.44
C ASP A 328 -8.39 -7.73 -20.99
N VAL A 329 -8.64 -7.76 -22.30
CA VAL A 329 -9.65 -6.91 -22.94
C VAL A 329 -10.48 -7.77 -23.89
N LEU A 330 -11.76 -7.97 -23.57
CA LEU A 330 -12.67 -8.85 -24.29
C LEU A 330 -12.18 -10.31 -24.29
N PHE A 331 -11.52 -10.75 -25.36
CA PHE A 331 -10.91 -12.09 -25.50
C PHE A 331 -9.38 -12.01 -25.66
N VAL A 332 -8.81 -10.81 -25.51
CA VAL A 332 -7.39 -10.54 -25.69
C VAL A 332 -6.71 -10.54 -24.32
N GLU A 333 -6.10 -11.67 -23.98
CA GLU A 333 -5.23 -11.83 -22.81
C GLU A 333 -3.93 -11.05 -23.02
N LEU A 334 -3.70 -9.96 -22.27
CA LEU A 334 -2.56 -9.08 -22.52
C LEU A 334 -1.22 -9.69 -22.08
N ASP A 335 -1.23 -10.78 -21.33
CA ASP A 335 -0.04 -11.56 -20.99
C ASP A 335 0.38 -12.56 -22.09
N SER A 336 -0.44 -12.74 -23.12
CA SER A 336 -0.11 -13.62 -24.24
C SER A 336 0.90 -12.99 -25.20
N MET A 337 2.00 -13.70 -25.46
CA MET A 337 3.02 -13.28 -26.45
C MET A 337 2.47 -13.18 -27.88
N LEU A 338 1.39 -13.90 -28.19
CA LEU A 338 0.78 -13.92 -29.52
C LEU A 338 0.30 -12.53 -29.92
N TRP A 339 -0.46 -11.86 -29.05
CA TRP A 339 -1.05 -10.55 -29.34
C TRP A 339 -0.01 -9.47 -29.55
N TRP A 340 1.08 -9.49 -28.78
CA TRP A 340 2.19 -8.55 -28.96
C TRP A 340 3.01 -8.85 -30.22
N THR A 341 3.11 -10.11 -30.62
CA THR A 341 3.75 -10.49 -31.89
C THR A 341 2.93 -10.01 -33.08
N LEU A 342 1.60 -10.19 -33.05
CA LEU A 342 0.68 -9.67 -34.06
C LEU A 342 0.69 -8.14 -34.10
N GLY A 343 0.68 -7.49 -32.93
CA GLY A 343 0.79 -6.04 -32.78
C GLY A 343 2.10 -5.50 -33.38
N LEU A 344 3.23 -6.15 -33.11
CA LEU A 344 4.51 -5.80 -33.74
C LEU A 344 4.43 -5.93 -35.27
N GLY A 345 3.87 -7.03 -35.78
CA GLY A 345 3.67 -7.24 -37.22
C GLY A 345 2.83 -6.13 -37.86
N ALA A 346 1.74 -5.72 -37.21
CA ALA A 346 0.90 -4.62 -37.66
C ALA A 346 1.65 -3.29 -37.67
N ILE A 347 2.42 -2.97 -36.62
CA ILE A 347 3.25 -1.76 -36.56
C ILE A 347 4.28 -1.76 -37.68
N VAL A 348 4.96 -2.90 -37.92
CA VAL A 348 5.91 -3.03 -39.04
C VAL A 348 5.24 -2.77 -40.38
N ALA A 349 4.06 -3.33 -40.63
CA ALA A 349 3.31 -3.13 -41.86
C ALA A 349 2.91 -1.66 -42.06
N VAL A 350 2.43 -1.00 -41.00
CA VAL A 350 2.06 0.42 -41.01
C VAL A 350 3.27 1.30 -41.28
N LEU A 351 4.38 1.10 -40.57
CA LEU A 351 5.62 1.84 -40.77
C LEU A 351 6.18 1.63 -42.18
N HIS A 352 6.15 0.39 -42.68
CA HIS A 352 6.56 0.09 -44.05
C HIS A 352 5.70 0.82 -45.08
N ARG A 353 4.38 0.82 -44.92
CA ARG A 353 3.47 1.58 -45.80
C ARG A 353 3.74 3.07 -45.76
N ILE A 354 3.99 3.66 -44.58
CA ILE A 354 4.32 5.08 -44.44
C ILE A 354 5.64 5.42 -45.13
N VAL A 355 6.69 4.63 -44.87
CA VAL A 355 8.03 4.80 -45.46
C VAL A 355 7.97 4.69 -46.98
N SER A 356 7.25 3.70 -47.51
CA SER A 356 7.09 3.48 -48.95
C SER A 356 6.27 4.60 -49.61
N ARG A 357 5.16 5.05 -49.00
CA ARG A 357 4.33 6.15 -49.54
C ARG A 357 5.03 7.50 -49.53
N ARG A 358 5.85 7.78 -48.51
CA ARG A 358 6.61 9.04 -48.39
C ARG A 358 7.97 8.99 -49.08
N ASN A 359 8.28 7.91 -49.80
CA ASN A 359 9.55 7.66 -50.49
C ASN A 359 10.79 7.89 -49.59
N LEU A 360 10.71 7.46 -48.32
CA LEU A 360 11.77 7.64 -47.34
C LEU A 360 12.83 6.54 -47.46
N GLU A 361 13.65 6.61 -48.51
CA GLU A 361 14.60 5.53 -48.86
C GLU A 361 15.55 5.15 -47.72
N ALA A 362 16.04 6.14 -46.97
CA ALA A 362 16.91 5.93 -45.81
C ALA A 362 16.28 5.05 -44.71
N TRP A 363 14.94 4.98 -44.65
CA TRP A 363 14.18 4.20 -43.68
C TRP A 363 13.72 2.85 -44.25
N ARG A 364 13.86 2.61 -45.57
CA ARG A 364 13.51 1.32 -46.19
C ARG A 364 14.41 0.22 -45.63
N GLY A 365 13.81 -0.76 -44.95
CA GLY A 365 14.52 -1.86 -44.28
C GLY A 365 14.86 -1.61 -42.80
N LEU A 366 14.53 -0.45 -42.23
CA LEU A 366 14.65 -0.18 -40.79
C LEU A 366 13.29 -0.29 -40.06
N THR A 367 12.22 -0.59 -40.79
CA THR A 367 10.85 -0.61 -40.26
C THR A 367 10.67 -1.62 -39.13
N ALA A 368 11.28 -2.81 -39.23
CA ALA A 368 11.27 -3.82 -38.18
C ALA A 368 11.93 -3.34 -36.88
N VAL A 369 13.10 -2.69 -36.98
CA VAL A 369 13.82 -2.17 -35.82
C VAL A 369 13.10 -0.97 -35.21
N ALA A 370 12.55 -0.07 -36.04
CA ALA A 370 11.80 1.09 -35.60
C ALA A 370 10.44 0.72 -34.96
N ALA A 371 9.90 -0.46 -35.27
CA ALA A 371 8.65 -0.94 -34.69
C ALA A 371 8.80 -1.37 -33.23
N ILE A 372 9.98 -1.81 -32.78
CA ILE A 372 10.23 -2.24 -31.39
C ILE A 372 9.97 -1.11 -30.38
N PRO A 373 10.58 0.10 -30.49
CA PRO A 373 10.28 1.18 -29.55
C PRO A 373 8.82 1.65 -29.66
N ALA A 374 8.20 1.57 -30.85
CA ALA A 374 6.78 1.86 -31.01
C ALA A 374 5.89 0.83 -30.28
N LEU A 375 6.25 -0.46 -30.31
CA LEU A 375 5.57 -1.51 -29.56
C LEU A 375 5.65 -1.25 -28.05
N VAL A 376 6.82 -0.85 -27.54
CA VAL A 376 6.98 -0.48 -26.12
C VAL A 376 6.08 0.70 -25.75
N LEU A 377 5.98 1.73 -26.60
CA LEU A 377 5.07 2.85 -26.35
C LEU A 377 3.60 2.42 -26.39
N VAL A 378 3.20 1.52 -27.29
CA VAL A 378 1.85 0.95 -27.30
C VAL A 378 1.59 0.18 -26.02
N PHE A 379 2.53 -0.67 -25.59
CA PHE A 379 2.44 -1.41 -24.33
C PHE A 379 2.27 -0.49 -23.11
N LEU A 380 3.11 0.54 -22.98
CA LEU A 380 3.00 1.49 -21.86
C LEU A 380 1.68 2.26 -21.91
N LEU A 381 1.20 2.62 -23.10
CA LEU A 381 -0.11 3.24 -23.27
C LEU A 381 -1.24 2.30 -22.86
N THR A 382 -1.17 1.03 -23.25
CA THR A 382 -2.14 -0.01 -22.83
C THR A 382 -2.11 -0.18 -21.31
N SER A 383 -0.94 -0.29 -20.69
CA SER A 383 -0.81 -0.43 -19.23
C SER A 383 -1.37 0.76 -18.47
N VAL A 384 -1.00 1.99 -18.89
CA VAL A 384 -1.51 3.25 -18.30
C VAL A 384 -3.01 3.40 -18.51
N GLY A 385 -3.50 3.08 -19.71
CA GLY A 385 -4.92 3.14 -20.06
C GLY A 385 -5.74 2.11 -19.27
N TYR A 386 -5.24 0.89 -19.14
CA TYR A 386 -5.89 -0.15 -18.34
C TYR A 386 -5.93 0.26 -16.87
N LEU A 387 -4.83 0.82 -16.32
CA LEU A 387 -4.78 1.35 -14.96
C LEU A 387 -5.83 2.45 -14.72
N GLY A 388 -5.85 3.47 -15.58
CA GLY A 388 -6.81 4.57 -15.46
C GLY A 388 -8.26 4.12 -15.67
N GLY A 389 -8.51 3.27 -16.67
CA GLY A 389 -9.84 2.75 -16.97
C GLY A 389 -10.38 1.82 -15.88
N SER A 390 -9.49 1.00 -15.30
CA SER A 390 -9.75 0.16 -14.13
C SER A 390 -10.27 0.94 -12.94
N PHE A 391 -9.53 1.95 -12.48
CA PHE A 391 -9.96 2.77 -11.35
C PHE A 391 -11.15 3.67 -11.69
N ALA A 392 -11.29 4.14 -12.92
CA ALA A 392 -12.48 4.87 -13.36
C ALA A 392 -13.73 3.98 -13.30
N MET A 393 -13.63 2.72 -13.75
CA MET A 393 -14.73 1.77 -13.66
C MET A 393 -15.05 1.41 -12.22
N ALA A 394 -14.03 1.18 -11.39
CA ALA A 394 -14.21 0.96 -9.96
C ALA A 394 -14.97 2.15 -9.34
N THR A 395 -14.58 3.39 -9.68
CA THR A 395 -15.25 4.61 -9.23
C THR A 395 -16.73 4.62 -9.57
N VAL A 396 -17.07 4.36 -10.82
CA VAL A 396 -18.47 4.34 -11.26
C VAL A 396 -19.27 3.24 -10.56
N ARG A 397 -18.68 2.06 -10.35
CA ARG A 397 -19.35 0.91 -9.70
C ARG A 397 -19.67 1.14 -8.22
N THR A 398 -18.99 2.09 -7.58
CA THR A 398 -19.15 2.38 -6.15
C THR A 398 -19.63 3.81 -5.91
N LEU A 399 -20.31 4.45 -6.87
CA LEU A 399 -20.89 5.79 -6.65
C LEU A 399 -22.08 5.74 -5.70
N ASP A 400 -22.83 4.64 -5.72
CA ASP A 400 -24.01 4.43 -4.87
C ASP A 400 -23.67 3.67 -3.56
N SER A 401 -22.39 3.38 -3.34
CA SER A 401 -21.83 2.72 -2.15
C SER A 401 -20.57 3.47 -1.70
N TYR A 402 -19.59 2.78 -1.12
CA TYR A 402 -18.33 3.38 -0.68
C TYR A 402 -17.11 2.87 -1.44
N SER A 403 -16.22 3.81 -1.77
CA SER A 403 -14.81 3.54 -2.06
C SER A 403 -13.97 4.82 -1.92
N PRO A 404 -12.64 4.71 -1.70
CA PRO A 404 -11.78 5.88 -1.57
C PRO A 404 -11.75 6.77 -2.81
N TYR A 405 -11.94 6.20 -4.00
CA TYR A 405 -11.86 6.95 -5.26
C TYR A 405 -13.22 7.53 -5.67
N ALA A 406 -14.35 6.95 -5.25
CA ALA A 406 -15.67 7.58 -5.38
C ALA A 406 -15.83 8.73 -4.38
N SER A 407 -15.44 8.51 -3.13
CA SER A 407 -15.42 9.54 -2.09
C SER A 407 -14.53 10.72 -2.49
N ALA A 408 -13.35 10.49 -3.06
CA ALA A 408 -12.49 11.56 -3.56
C ALA A 408 -13.12 12.46 -4.65
N ILE A 409 -14.18 12.00 -5.33
CA ILE A 409 -14.95 12.79 -6.32
C ILE A 409 -16.18 13.44 -5.68
N GLN A 410 -16.94 12.69 -4.88
CA GLN A 410 -18.18 13.16 -4.25
C GLN A 410 -17.90 14.15 -3.12
N ASP A 411 -16.90 13.87 -2.31
CA ASP A 411 -16.45 14.68 -1.17
C ASP A 411 -14.91 14.83 -1.14
N PRO A 412 -14.34 15.66 -2.03
CA PRO A 412 -12.89 15.83 -2.14
C PRO A 412 -12.22 16.44 -0.91
N LEU A 413 -13.00 17.02 0.01
CA LEU A 413 -12.52 17.62 1.26
C LEU A 413 -12.72 16.70 2.47
N ALA A 414 -13.37 15.55 2.30
CA ALA A 414 -13.71 14.59 3.35
C ALA A 414 -14.52 15.24 4.50
N THR A 415 -15.47 16.11 4.16
CA THR A 415 -16.42 16.69 5.12
C THR A 415 -17.40 15.67 5.71
N GLU A 416 -17.66 14.57 5.03
CA GLU A 416 -18.47 13.42 5.44
C GLU A 416 -17.60 12.25 5.93
N CYS A 417 -16.36 12.54 6.34
CA CYS A 417 -15.47 11.58 7.00
C CYS A 417 -15.09 10.31 6.20
N ASP A 418 -15.21 10.34 4.86
CA ASP A 418 -14.73 9.32 3.93
C ASP A 418 -15.20 7.90 4.35
N ALA A 419 -14.31 6.98 4.76
CA ALA A 419 -14.72 5.63 5.14
C ALA A 419 -15.66 5.58 6.34
N ALA A 420 -15.52 6.50 7.30
CA ALA A 420 -16.38 6.48 8.48
C ALA A 420 -17.84 6.84 8.17
N GLY A 421 -18.08 7.64 7.13
CA GLY A 421 -19.43 7.93 6.64
C GLY A 421 -20.01 6.80 5.80
N GLY A 422 -19.17 6.03 5.10
CA GLY A 422 -19.59 4.95 4.21
C GLY A 422 -19.61 3.54 4.81
N ILE A 423 -19.25 3.40 6.09
CA ILE A 423 -19.31 2.14 6.85
C ILE A 423 -20.44 2.23 7.86
N GLU A 424 -21.27 1.21 7.92
CA GLU A 424 -22.29 1.02 8.95
C GLU A 424 -21.80 -0.02 9.97
N VAL A 425 -22.16 0.19 11.23
CA VAL A 425 -21.76 -0.64 12.36
C VAL A 425 -22.97 -0.88 13.24
N LEU A 426 -23.05 -2.09 13.76
CA LEU A 426 -24.06 -2.45 14.75
C LEU A 426 -23.79 -1.73 16.07
N ASP A 427 -24.75 -0.92 16.52
CA ASP A 427 -24.64 -0.19 17.78
C ASP A 427 -25.20 -1.01 18.94
N GLU A 428 -24.32 -1.60 19.74
CA GLU A 428 -24.74 -2.39 20.90
C GLU A 428 -25.44 -1.57 22.00
N SER A 429 -25.31 -0.25 21.99
CA SER A 429 -25.99 0.62 22.97
C SER A 429 -27.50 0.72 22.73
N THR A 430 -27.96 0.42 21.51
CA THR A 430 -29.39 0.39 21.16
C THR A 430 -30.03 -0.98 21.43
N ALA A 431 -29.28 -1.93 22.00
CA ALA A 431 -29.75 -3.30 22.17
C ALA A 431 -31.02 -3.40 23.03
N ALA A 432 -32.08 -3.90 22.41
CA ALA A 432 -33.33 -4.26 23.07
C ALA A 432 -33.42 -5.79 23.19
N SER A 433 -33.44 -6.31 24.42
CA SER A 433 -33.60 -7.75 24.66
C SER A 433 -34.99 -8.22 24.25
N LEU A 434 -35.06 -9.41 23.63
CA LEU A 434 -36.35 -10.03 23.33
C LEU A 434 -37.11 -10.41 24.59
N SER A 435 -38.45 -10.37 24.50
CA SER A 435 -39.32 -10.85 25.57
C SER A 435 -39.28 -12.37 25.64
N ARG A 436 -39.22 -12.94 26.84
CA ARG A 436 -39.34 -14.38 27.03
C ARG A 436 -40.78 -14.83 26.74
N SER A 437 -40.92 -15.99 26.12
CA SER A 437 -42.20 -16.64 25.87
C SER A 437 -42.89 -17.02 27.18
N SER A 438 -44.23 -16.97 27.19
CA SER A 438 -45.04 -17.41 28.32
C SER A 438 -45.00 -18.92 28.55
N ILE A 439 -44.47 -19.69 27.59
CA ILE A 439 -44.23 -21.14 27.70
C ILE A 439 -43.25 -21.44 28.86
N ASP A 440 -42.24 -20.58 29.02
CA ASP A 440 -41.21 -20.71 30.05
C ASP A 440 -41.43 -19.64 31.15
N SER A 441 -42.43 -19.87 31.99
CA SER A 441 -42.89 -18.90 33.01
C SER A 441 -41.99 -18.79 34.26
N GLU A 442 -41.07 -19.74 34.48
CA GLU A 442 -40.11 -19.73 35.58
C GLU A 442 -38.68 -19.44 35.06
N PRO A 443 -37.82 -18.73 35.82
CA PRO A 443 -36.42 -18.54 35.45
C PRO A 443 -35.73 -19.90 35.29
N VAL A 444 -35.21 -20.18 34.09
CA VAL A 444 -34.38 -21.37 33.85
C VAL A 444 -33.01 -21.12 34.49
N GLU A 445 -32.82 -21.64 35.70
CA GLU A 445 -31.49 -21.70 36.31
C GLU A 445 -30.61 -22.67 35.49
N PRO A 446 -29.39 -22.26 35.10
CA PRO A 446 -28.51 -23.13 34.34
C PRO A 446 -28.15 -24.38 35.17
N PRO A 447 -28.06 -25.55 34.52
CA PRO A 447 -27.59 -26.78 35.18
C PRO A 447 -26.10 -26.65 35.54
N SER A 448 -25.56 -27.64 36.25
CA SER A 448 -24.12 -27.71 36.54
C SER A 448 -23.30 -27.56 35.26
N GLY A 449 -22.37 -26.61 35.25
CA GLY A 449 -21.50 -26.30 34.11
C GLY A 449 -21.79 -24.97 33.41
N PHE A 450 -22.88 -24.26 33.75
CA PHE A 450 -23.14 -22.89 33.29
C PHE A 450 -23.49 -21.95 34.45
N VAL A 451 -23.11 -20.68 34.34
CA VAL A 451 -23.35 -19.63 35.34
C VAL A 451 -24.18 -18.52 34.71
N ARG A 452 -25.30 -18.15 35.36
CA ARG A 452 -26.12 -17.00 34.93
C ARG A 452 -25.43 -15.69 35.30
N ASN A 453 -25.45 -14.72 34.39
CA ASN A 453 -24.78 -13.41 34.51
C ASN A 453 -23.28 -13.53 34.84
N GLY A 454 -22.67 -14.63 34.43
CA GLY A 454 -21.28 -15.00 34.70
C GLY A 454 -20.80 -16.02 33.68
N GLY A 455 -19.75 -16.77 34.00
CA GLY A 455 -19.29 -17.84 33.11
C GLY A 455 -18.33 -17.39 32.01
N PHE A 456 -17.66 -16.25 32.21
CA PHE A 456 -16.66 -15.66 31.32
C PHE A 456 -15.50 -15.08 32.15
N PHE A 457 -14.38 -14.72 31.53
CA PHE A 457 -13.27 -14.08 32.25
C PHE A 457 -13.67 -12.73 32.84
N THR A 458 -13.56 -12.59 34.16
CA THR A 458 -13.96 -11.36 34.87
C THR A 458 -13.17 -10.12 34.46
N GLY A 459 -11.96 -10.29 33.92
CA GLY A 459 -11.16 -9.20 33.36
C GLY A 459 -11.61 -8.74 31.97
N MET A 460 -12.50 -9.49 31.31
CA MET A 460 -13.01 -9.22 29.97
C MET A 460 -14.54 -9.36 29.94
N PRO A 461 -15.29 -8.53 30.68
CA PRO A 461 -16.75 -8.56 30.68
C PRO A 461 -17.34 -8.15 29.31
N PRO A 462 -18.60 -8.49 29.02
CA PRO A 462 -19.27 -7.97 27.82
C PRO A 462 -19.41 -6.44 27.88
N ALA A 463 -19.69 -5.81 26.74
CA ALA A 463 -19.80 -4.35 26.61
C ALA A 463 -20.92 -3.72 27.47
N ALA A 464 -21.89 -4.51 27.93
CA ALA A 464 -22.93 -4.12 28.87
C ALA A 464 -22.74 -4.80 30.24
N THR A 465 -23.20 -4.13 31.30
CA THR A 465 -23.19 -4.74 32.64
C THR A 465 -24.11 -5.97 32.65
N PRO A 466 -23.68 -7.14 33.16
CA PRO A 466 -24.53 -8.31 33.26
C PRO A 466 -25.89 -8.00 33.92
N GLY A 467 -26.97 -8.41 33.28
CA GLY A 467 -28.35 -8.09 33.66
C GLY A 467 -28.93 -6.81 33.05
N THR A 468 -28.23 -6.15 32.11
CA THR A 468 -28.70 -4.92 31.44
C THR A 468 -28.42 -4.92 29.94
N GLY A 469 -29.23 -4.18 29.16
CA GLY A 469 -29.02 -3.97 27.73
C GLY A 469 -28.87 -5.28 26.96
N MET A 470 -27.82 -5.38 26.13
CA MET A 470 -27.50 -6.62 25.40
C MET A 470 -27.22 -7.83 26.32
N ALA A 471 -26.81 -7.59 27.56
CA ALA A 471 -26.46 -8.62 28.55
C ALA A 471 -27.57 -8.83 29.59
N THR A 472 -28.82 -8.43 29.31
CA THR A 472 -29.98 -8.70 30.19
C THR A 472 -30.10 -10.19 30.51
N ASP A 473 -29.89 -11.00 29.49
CA ASP A 473 -29.77 -12.44 29.57
C ASP A 473 -28.34 -12.81 29.17
N LEU A 474 -27.62 -13.51 30.04
CA LEU A 474 -26.21 -13.84 29.85
C LEU A 474 -25.89 -15.14 30.59
N TRP A 475 -25.17 -16.04 29.93
CA TRP A 475 -24.70 -17.29 30.50
C TRP A 475 -23.31 -17.64 29.98
N GLY A 476 -22.55 -18.40 30.75
CA GLY A 476 -21.31 -18.98 30.26
C GLY A 476 -20.83 -20.17 31.07
N SER A 477 -19.91 -20.94 30.51
CA SER A 477 -19.43 -22.20 31.09
C SER A 477 -18.22 -22.07 32.01
N LEU A 478 -17.58 -20.90 32.06
CA LEU A 478 -16.40 -20.69 32.90
C LEU A 478 -16.78 -20.57 34.39
N THR A 479 -16.73 -21.69 35.11
CA THR A 479 -17.17 -21.77 36.52
C THR A 479 -16.20 -21.10 37.51
N GLY A 480 -15.01 -20.68 37.06
CA GLY A 480 -14.03 -19.92 37.82
C GLY A 480 -12.73 -19.69 37.02
N PRO A 481 -11.75 -18.93 37.54
CA PRO A 481 -10.50 -18.63 36.83
C PRO A 481 -9.66 -19.85 36.42
N ASP A 482 -9.78 -20.95 37.17
CA ASP A 482 -9.12 -22.24 36.88
C ASP A 482 -10.14 -23.31 36.41
N GLY A 483 -11.40 -22.93 36.20
CA GLY A 483 -12.54 -23.83 35.93
C GLY A 483 -12.82 -24.01 34.43
N GLU A 484 -11.77 -24.05 33.62
CA GLU A 484 -11.82 -24.26 32.16
C GLU A 484 -12.03 -25.74 31.77
N ASP A 485 -12.11 -26.65 32.75
CA ASP A 485 -12.45 -28.07 32.57
C ASP A 485 -13.95 -28.36 32.75
N GLY A 486 -14.76 -27.32 32.95
CA GLY A 486 -16.20 -27.43 33.13
C GLY A 486 -16.88 -27.91 31.85
N VAL A 487 -17.57 -29.05 31.92
CA VAL A 487 -18.43 -29.55 30.83
C VAL A 487 -19.89 -29.43 31.20
N GLY A 488 -20.74 -29.13 30.23
CA GLY A 488 -22.17 -28.95 30.47
C GLY A 488 -22.96 -28.63 29.21
N SER A 489 -24.28 -28.64 29.35
CA SER A 489 -25.19 -28.17 28.30
C SER A 489 -26.24 -27.27 28.90
N PHE A 490 -26.54 -26.16 28.26
CA PHE A 490 -27.60 -25.24 28.67
C PHE A 490 -28.52 -24.93 27.49
N THR A 491 -29.81 -24.84 27.77
CA THR A 491 -30.83 -24.43 26.82
C THR A 491 -31.54 -23.23 27.42
N SER A 492 -31.48 -22.10 26.72
CA SER A 492 -32.18 -20.89 27.16
C SER A 492 -33.70 -21.08 27.11
N PRO A 493 -34.47 -20.21 27.79
CA PRO A 493 -35.89 -20.06 27.50
C PRO A 493 -36.14 -19.71 26.03
N TRP A 494 -37.37 -19.91 25.58
CA TRP A 494 -37.85 -19.34 24.32
C TRP A 494 -38.00 -17.83 24.40
N PHE A 495 -37.54 -17.13 23.38
CA PHE A 495 -37.70 -15.70 23.17
C PHE A 495 -38.66 -15.47 22.00
N VAL A 496 -39.56 -14.49 22.16
CA VAL A 496 -40.51 -14.10 21.12
C VAL A 496 -39.81 -13.26 20.06
N LEU A 497 -39.81 -13.74 18.82
CA LEU A 497 -39.27 -13.00 17.68
C LEU A 497 -40.20 -11.82 17.32
N PRO A 498 -39.66 -10.68 16.89
CA PRO A 498 -40.47 -9.56 16.44
C PRO A 498 -41.20 -9.93 15.13
N GLU A 499 -42.42 -9.41 14.93
CA GLU A 499 -43.19 -9.65 13.69
C GLU A 499 -42.49 -9.08 12.44
N SER A 500 -41.67 -8.05 12.62
CA SER A 500 -40.83 -7.44 11.59
C SER A 500 -39.67 -6.68 12.23
N LEU A 501 -38.59 -6.54 11.47
CA LEU A 501 -37.48 -5.65 11.79
C LEU A 501 -37.62 -4.36 10.98
N ALA A 502 -37.37 -3.21 11.62
CA ALA A 502 -37.28 -1.93 10.93
C ALA A 502 -36.01 -1.84 10.08
N ASP A 503 -35.93 -0.81 9.24
CA ASP A 503 -34.75 -0.61 8.39
C ASP A 503 -33.48 -0.40 9.25
N GLY A 504 -32.44 -1.18 8.96
CA GLY A 504 -31.20 -1.21 9.74
C GLY A 504 -31.27 -1.98 11.07
N GLU A 505 -32.42 -2.50 11.50
CA GLU A 505 -32.48 -3.40 12.66
C GLU A 505 -31.90 -4.77 12.31
N ARG A 506 -31.24 -5.40 13.28
CA ARG A 506 -30.65 -6.74 13.19
C ARG A 506 -30.98 -7.55 14.43
N LEU A 507 -31.30 -8.82 14.24
CA LEU A 507 -31.43 -9.77 15.34
C LEU A 507 -30.05 -10.36 15.65
N VAL A 508 -29.57 -10.19 16.87
CA VAL A 508 -28.15 -10.45 17.21
C VAL A 508 -28.02 -11.16 18.54
N VAL A 509 -27.07 -12.09 18.58
CA VAL A 509 -26.50 -12.68 19.80
C VAL A 509 -25.03 -12.32 19.90
N THR A 510 -24.53 -12.04 21.10
CA THR A 510 -23.09 -11.81 21.33
C THR A 510 -22.50 -12.98 22.10
N ALA A 511 -21.36 -13.49 21.67
CA ALA A 511 -20.69 -14.62 22.30
C ALA A 511 -19.16 -14.44 22.42
N SER A 512 -18.57 -15.11 23.40
CA SER A 512 -17.15 -15.10 23.76
C SER A 512 -16.65 -16.51 24.06
N GLY A 513 -15.34 -16.72 24.01
CA GLY A 513 -14.71 -18.03 24.14
C GLY A 513 -14.70 -18.82 22.84
N GLN A 514 -14.55 -20.13 22.91
CA GLN A 514 -14.46 -21.00 21.75
C GLN A 514 -15.86 -21.50 21.35
N LEU A 515 -16.27 -21.25 20.11
CA LEU A 515 -17.56 -21.70 19.55
C LEU A 515 -17.42 -22.91 18.61
N GLY A 516 -16.38 -23.72 18.85
CA GLY A 516 -16.04 -24.90 18.08
C GLY A 516 -15.12 -25.83 18.89
N ALA A 517 -14.47 -26.78 18.22
CA ALA A 517 -13.50 -27.71 18.85
C ALA A 517 -14.02 -28.47 20.09
N GLY A 518 -15.32 -28.78 20.12
CA GLY A 518 -16.01 -29.42 21.24
C GLY A 518 -17.06 -28.52 21.87
N ASN A 519 -17.00 -27.21 21.67
CA ASN A 519 -18.06 -26.30 22.06
C ASN A 519 -19.04 -26.08 20.92
N GLU A 520 -20.32 -25.93 21.26
CA GLU A 520 -21.40 -25.70 20.31
C GLU A 520 -22.32 -24.60 20.85
N LEU A 521 -22.71 -23.68 19.98
CA LEU A 521 -23.78 -22.70 20.22
C LEU A 521 -24.72 -22.71 19.02
N VAL A 522 -25.99 -23.03 19.27
CA VAL A 522 -26.99 -23.20 18.21
C VAL A 522 -28.24 -22.39 18.55
N ALA A 523 -28.72 -21.58 17.60
CA ALA A 523 -30.05 -21.00 17.66
C ALA A 523 -31.07 -21.99 17.08
N GLN A 524 -32.12 -22.29 17.86
CA GLN A 524 -33.24 -23.12 17.43
C GLN A 524 -34.48 -22.25 17.27
N TYR A 525 -35.20 -22.44 16.18
CA TYR A 525 -36.42 -21.68 15.84
C TYR A 525 -37.65 -22.57 15.93
N ALA A 526 -38.78 -22.02 16.39
CA ALA A 526 -40.04 -22.74 16.49
C ALA A 526 -41.26 -21.85 16.20
N ASP A 527 -42.41 -22.48 15.97
CA ASP A 527 -43.72 -21.80 15.96
C ASP A 527 -44.12 -21.38 17.39
N ALA A 528 -45.17 -20.55 17.54
CA ALA A 528 -45.62 -20.03 18.83
C ALA A 528 -45.98 -21.07 19.90
N ASP A 529 -46.23 -22.33 19.52
CA ASP A 529 -46.52 -23.43 20.45
C ASP A 529 -45.27 -24.14 20.99
N ALA A 530 -44.09 -23.85 20.42
CA ALA A 530 -42.82 -24.50 20.67
C ALA A 530 -42.84 -26.05 20.62
N GLU A 531 -43.82 -26.68 19.95
CA GLU A 531 -43.96 -28.14 19.94
C GLU A 531 -42.84 -28.82 19.13
N ARG A 532 -42.32 -28.12 18.11
CA ARG A 532 -41.29 -28.62 17.21
C ARG A 532 -40.30 -27.53 16.80
N VAL A 533 -39.01 -27.87 16.86
CA VAL A 533 -37.94 -27.08 16.24
C VAL A 533 -38.09 -27.15 14.71
N ARG A 534 -38.23 -25.98 14.08
CA ARG A 534 -38.38 -25.81 12.63
C ARG A 534 -37.05 -25.75 11.92
N ALA A 535 -36.15 -24.94 12.45
CA ALA A 535 -34.84 -24.66 11.89
C ALA A 535 -33.81 -24.54 13.00
N GLU A 536 -32.54 -24.74 12.64
CA GLU A 536 -31.39 -24.58 13.50
C GLU A 536 -30.33 -23.79 12.74
N GLN A 537 -29.72 -22.81 13.41
CA GLN A 537 -28.60 -22.02 12.90
C GLN A 537 -27.42 -22.21 13.85
N GLU A 538 -26.31 -22.72 13.31
CA GLU A 538 -25.07 -22.85 14.05
C GLU A 538 -24.38 -21.48 14.18
N ILE A 539 -23.98 -21.11 15.40
CA ILE A 539 -23.26 -19.88 15.70
C ILE A 539 -21.82 -20.27 16.00
N THR A 540 -20.93 -20.06 15.05
CA THR A 540 -19.54 -20.51 15.15
C THR A 540 -18.57 -19.56 14.44
N ASP A 541 -17.29 -19.64 14.83
CA ASP A 541 -16.15 -19.03 14.15
C ASP A 541 -14.86 -19.81 14.47
N GLU A 542 -13.73 -19.36 13.91
CA GLU A 542 -12.41 -19.98 14.13
C GLU A 542 -11.59 -19.28 15.24
N VAL A 543 -12.24 -18.52 16.13
CA VAL A 543 -11.55 -17.66 17.09
C VAL A 543 -11.48 -18.32 18.47
N ASP A 544 -10.25 -18.61 18.89
CA ASP A 544 -9.89 -19.10 20.22
C ASP A 544 -9.33 -17.94 21.05
N ALA A 545 -10.23 -17.07 21.52
CA ALA A 545 -9.88 -15.91 22.31
C ALA A 545 -11.04 -15.48 23.22
N PRO A 546 -10.76 -14.80 24.35
CA PRO A 546 -11.78 -14.26 25.24
C PRO A 546 -12.53 -13.03 24.70
N PHE A 547 -12.37 -12.70 23.41
CA PHE A 547 -13.01 -11.55 22.79
C PHE A 547 -14.51 -11.80 22.57
N TRP A 548 -15.32 -10.78 22.84
CA TRP A 548 -16.74 -10.80 22.54
C TRP A 548 -16.96 -10.51 21.06
N ARG A 549 -17.89 -11.22 20.42
CA ARG A 549 -18.21 -11.05 19.00
C ARG A 549 -19.72 -11.10 18.81
N SER A 550 -20.24 -10.21 17.97
CA SER A 550 -21.65 -10.17 17.59
C SER A 550 -21.91 -11.08 16.38
N PHE A 551 -22.98 -11.87 16.47
CA PHE A 551 -23.44 -12.79 15.43
C PHE A 551 -24.90 -12.48 15.08
N GLU A 552 -25.19 -12.32 13.80
CA GLU A 552 -26.55 -12.12 13.30
C GLU A 552 -27.31 -13.45 13.27
N LEU A 553 -28.58 -13.40 13.68
CA LEU A 553 -29.50 -14.52 13.70
C LEU A 553 -30.57 -14.35 12.61
N ASP A 554 -31.00 -15.47 12.05
CA ASP A 554 -32.10 -15.51 11.09
C ASP A 554 -33.42 -15.11 11.77
N PHE A 555 -34.12 -14.10 11.25
CA PHE A 555 -35.34 -13.58 11.89
C PHE A 555 -36.63 -14.22 11.36
N ASP A 556 -36.60 -14.86 10.18
CA ASP A 556 -37.76 -15.35 9.45
C ASP A 556 -37.99 -16.88 9.55
N GLU A 557 -37.24 -17.55 10.41
CA GLU A 557 -37.25 -19.00 10.59
C GLU A 557 -38.28 -19.50 11.63
N GLY A 558 -39.02 -18.60 12.29
CA GLY A 558 -40.05 -18.95 13.28
C GLY A 558 -40.71 -17.76 13.97
N GLU A 559 -41.50 -18.04 15.01
CA GLU A 559 -42.08 -17.03 15.92
C GLU A 559 -41.35 -17.00 17.27
N LEU A 560 -40.60 -18.05 17.58
CA LEU A 560 -39.79 -18.19 18.79
C LEU A 560 -38.36 -18.57 18.43
N VAL A 561 -37.39 -18.07 19.18
CA VAL A 561 -35.98 -18.48 19.11
C VAL A 561 -35.46 -18.84 20.49
N ARG A 562 -34.61 -19.86 20.60
CA ARG A 562 -33.84 -20.17 21.82
C ARG A 562 -32.41 -20.54 21.47
N LEU A 563 -31.52 -20.44 22.44
CA LEU A 563 -30.11 -20.79 22.31
C LEU A 563 -29.82 -22.10 23.04
N VAL A 564 -29.11 -23.01 22.37
CA VAL A 564 -28.61 -24.26 22.93
C VAL A 564 -27.10 -24.21 22.91
N ALA A 565 -26.50 -24.28 24.09
CA ALA A 565 -25.06 -24.26 24.29
C ALA A 565 -24.57 -25.59 24.85
N ARG A 566 -23.42 -26.06 24.37
CA ARG A 566 -22.71 -27.21 24.91
C ARG A 566 -21.23 -26.90 25.04
N ASP A 567 -20.68 -27.26 26.19
CA ASP A 567 -19.24 -27.29 26.46
C ASP A 567 -18.85 -28.75 26.69
N VAL A 568 -18.08 -29.33 25.76
CA VAL A 568 -17.50 -30.67 25.92
C VAL A 568 -15.99 -30.69 25.72
N SER A 569 -15.35 -29.52 25.75
CA SER A 569 -13.91 -29.39 25.50
C SER A 569 -13.07 -30.07 26.60
N GLY A 570 -13.49 -29.90 27.88
CA GLY A 570 -12.83 -30.42 29.07
C GLY A 570 -11.37 -29.97 29.24
N GLY A 571 -10.93 -28.92 28.55
CA GLY A 571 -9.52 -28.51 28.47
C GLY A 571 -9.34 -27.00 28.41
N VAL A 572 -8.13 -26.55 28.75
CA VAL A 572 -7.75 -25.13 28.79
C VAL A 572 -8.11 -24.43 27.47
N GLY A 573 -8.78 -23.28 27.58
CA GLY A 573 -9.28 -22.46 26.47
C GLY A 573 -10.71 -22.81 26.01
N GLY A 574 -11.22 -23.99 26.34
CA GLY A 574 -12.44 -24.53 25.75
C GLY A 574 -13.75 -24.14 26.44
N TRP A 575 -13.92 -22.88 26.86
CA TRP A 575 -15.17 -22.39 27.45
C TRP A 575 -15.96 -21.54 26.43
N LEU A 576 -17.24 -21.28 26.70
CA LEU A 576 -18.03 -20.29 25.96
C LEU A 576 -18.94 -19.47 26.87
N ALA A 577 -19.24 -18.24 26.46
CA ALA A 577 -20.26 -17.40 27.05
C ALA A 577 -21.07 -16.70 25.97
N PHE A 578 -22.35 -16.42 26.23
CA PHE A 578 -23.25 -15.84 25.26
C PHE A 578 -24.41 -15.08 25.91
N THR A 579 -24.91 -14.06 25.22
CA THR A 579 -26.07 -13.27 25.62
C THR A 579 -27.38 -13.89 25.13
N GLY A 580 -28.52 -13.42 25.64
CA GLY A 580 -29.81 -13.64 24.99
C GLY A 580 -29.89 -12.88 23.65
N PRO A 581 -30.83 -13.27 22.76
CA PRO A 581 -31.06 -12.55 21.50
C PRO A 581 -31.58 -11.13 21.74
N THR A 582 -31.10 -10.20 20.93
CA THR A 582 -31.41 -8.76 21.01
C THR A 582 -31.70 -8.21 19.63
N VAL A 583 -32.52 -7.16 19.56
CA VAL A 583 -32.64 -6.32 18.36
C VAL A 583 -31.73 -5.11 18.55
N GLN A 584 -30.84 -4.87 17.58
CA GLN A 584 -29.86 -3.79 17.57
C GLN A 584 -29.94 -3.01 16.25
N GLN A 585 -29.51 -1.75 16.25
CA GLN A 585 -29.61 -0.87 15.10
C GLN A 585 -28.24 -0.69 14.43
N MET A 586 -28.19 -0.79 13.11
CA MET A 586 -27.05 -0.35 12.31
C MET A 586 -27.02 1.18 12.24
N THR A 587 -25.88 1.77 12.53
CA THR A 587 -25.62 3.21 12.43
C THR A 587 -24.33 3.46 11.67
N THR A 588 -24.10 4.68 11.16
CA THR A 588 -22.82 4.97 10.50
C THR A 588 -21.69 4.94 11.52
N LEU A 589 -20.51 4.45 11.11
CA LEU A 589 -19.32 4.41 11.96
C LEU A 589 -18.95 5.81 12.49
N GLN A 590 -19.19 6.85 11.69
CA GLN A 590 -19.05 8.24 12.10
C GLN A 590 -19.95 8.60 13.29
N SER A 591 -21.19 8.10 13.32
CA SER A 591 -22.13 8.38 14.42
C SER A 591 -21.88 7.49 15.63
N TYR A 592 -21.41 6.26 15.41
CA TYR A 592 -21.06 5.30 16.45
C TYR A 592 -19.85 5.75 17.28
N LEU A 593 -18.82 6.31 16.62
CA LEU A 593 -17.59 6.76 17.29
C LEU A 593 -17.75 8.16 17.89
N PRO A 594 -17.57 8.34 19.21
CA PRO A 594 -17.55 9.68 19.81
C PRO A 594 -16.44 10.55 19.22
N GLU A 595 -16.70 11.86 19.03
CA GLU A 595 -15.74 12.79 18.40
C GLU A 595 -14.40 12.90 19.16
N ASP A 596 -14.44 12.77 20.49
CA ASP A 596 -13.29 12.88 21.38
C ASP A 596 -12.64 11.54 21.71
N ALA A 597 -13.22 10.42 21.31
CA ALA A 597 -12.68 9.09 21.59
C ALA A 597 -11.31 8.87 20.93
N ALA A 598 -10.40 8.18 21.62
CA ALA A 598 -9.14 7.75 21.03
C ALA A 598 -9.37 6.50 20.16
N VAL A 599 -9.27 6.65 18.84
CA VAL A 599 -9.55 5.56 17.89
C VAL A 599 -8.25 5.03 17.28
N GLY A 600 -7.95 3.76 17.56
CA GLY A 600 -6.85 3.01 16.97
C GLY A 600 -7.17 2.59 15.53
N VAL A 601 -6.88 3.45 14.56
CA VAL A 601 -7.02 3.09 13.14
C VAL A 601 -5.76 2.38 12.66
N ALA A 602 -5.91 1.21 12.05
CA ALA A 602 -4.78 0.45 11.54
C ALA A 602 -4.04 1.20 10.42
N TRP A 603 -2.70 1.15 10.45
CA TRP A 603 -1.84 1.86 9.51
C TRP A 603 -2.14 1.60 8.01
N PRO A 604 -2.63 0.42 7.56
CA PRO A 604 -2.92 0.19 6.14
C PRO A 604 -4.05 1.06 5.59
N ILE A 605 -4.98 1.45 6.45
CA ILE A 605 -6.25 2.12 6.10
C ILE A 605 -6.38 3.51 6.73
N ALA A 606 -5.39 3.96 7.51
CA ALA A 606 -5.43 5.23 8.24
C ALA A 606 -5.78 6.46 7.39
N PHE A 607 -5.43 6.48 6.10
CA PHE A 607 -5.76 7.61 5.21
C PHE A 607 -7.23 7.72 4.82
N LEU A 608 -8.05 6.72 5.11
CA LEU A 608 -9.48 6.69 4.81
C LEU A 608 -10.33 7.22 5.97
N PHE A 609 -9.72 7.43 7.14
CA PHE A 609 -10.39 7.83 8.38
C PHE A 609 -9.87 9.20 8.83
N PRO A 610 -10.12 10.28 8.07
CA PRO A 610 -9.54 11.59 8.34
C PRO A 610 -10.15 12.31 9.55
N CYS A 611 -11.33 11.89 10.01
CA CYS A 611 -12.04 12.49 11.14
C CYS A 611 -11.71 11.85 12.48
N GLN A 612 -11.28 10.58 12.48
CA GLN A 612 -11.02 9.83 13.69
C GLN A 612 -9.78 10.35 14.40
N ARG A 613 -9.92 10.67 15.69
CA ARG A 613 -8.82 11.11 16.53
C ARG A 613 -7.95 9.92 16.91
N GLN A 614 -6.78 9.81 16.28
CA GLN A 614 -5.79 8.81 16.67
C GLN A 614 -5.24 9.09 18.08
N PRO A 615 -4.87 8.04 18.84
CA PRO A 615 -4.30 8.18 20.18
C PRO A 615 -2.98 8.95 20.13
N ARG A 616 -2.76 9.78 21.16
CA ARG A 616 -1.54 10.58 21.28
C ARG A 616 -0.51 9.86 22.13
N ILE A 617 0.77 10.01 21.77
CA ILE A 617 1.89 9.69 22.65
C ILE A 617 2.44 11.00 23.18
N SER A 618 2.41 11.19 24.50
CA SER A 618 2.90 12.40 25.16
C SER A 618 3.69 12.05 26.40
N SER A 619 4.87 12.64 26.56
CA SER A 619 5.75 12.39 27.72
C SER A 619 6.08 10.89 27.93
N GLY A 620 6.15 10.12 26.85
CA GLY A 620 6.38 8.66 26.90
C GLY A 620 5.15 7.81 27.24
N ILE A 621 3.98 8.43 27.50
CA ILE A 621 2.74 7.74 27.80
C ILE A 621 1.88 7.69 26.53
N ALA A 622 1.46 6.48 26.15
CA ALA A 622 0.49 6.28 25.08
C ALA A 622 -0.93 6.41 25.64
N GLU A 623 -1.74 7.25 25.00
CA GLU A 623 -3.15 7.36 25.29
C GLU A 623 -3.87 6.03 24.97
N PRO A 624 -4.61 5.45 25.92
CA PRO A 624 -5.34 4.20 25.68
C PRO A 624 -6.44 4.40 24.65
N ILE A 625 -6.53 3.51 23.67
CA ILE A 625 -7.61 3.51 22.68
C ILE A 625 -8.92 3.00 23.29
N GLU A 626 -10.04 3.57 22.86
CA GLU A 626 -11.40 3.15 23.23
C GLU A 626 -12.07 2.34 22.12
N TYR A 627 -11.65 2.58 20.87
CA TYR A 627 -12.13 1.87 19.70
C TYR A 627 -10.96 1.56 18.77
N ALA A 628 -11.14 0.54 17.93
CA ALA A 628 -10.21 0.24 16.86
C ALA A 628 -10.93 -0.05 15.55
N VAL A 629 -10.33 0.41 14.45
CA VAL A 629 -10.77 0.11 13.09
C VAL A 629 -9.60 -0.51 12.37
N VAL A 630 -9.73 -1.77 11.98
CA VAL A 630 -8.67 -2.53 11.33
C VAL A 630 -9.11 -3.05 9.98
N TRP A 631 -8.12 -3.38 9.15
CA TRP A 631 -8.34 -4.08 7.89
C TRP A 631 -8.24 -5.59 8.12
N GLY A 632 -9.18 -6.36 7.56
CA GLY A 632 -9.21 -7.81 7.67
C GLY A 632 -10.52 -8.35 8.23
N LEU A 633 -10.67 -9.67 8.12
CA LEU A 633 -11.82 -10.44 8.59
C LEU A 633 -11.60 -10.95 10.01
N GLY A 634 -12.68 -11.40 10.67
CA GLY A 634 -12.56 -12.05 11.96
C GLY A 634 -11.87 -11.15 12.99
N VAL A 635 -10.92 -11.73 13.72
CA VAL A 635 -10.02 -11.01 14.65
C VAL A 635 -8.61 -10.85 14.08
N ASP A 636 -8.39 -11.20 12.80
CA ASP A 636 -7.06 -11.26 12.20
C ASP A 636 -6.33 -9.92 12.22
N GLY A 637 -7.10 -8.83 12.13
CA GLY A 637 -6.57 -7.48 12.20
C GLY A 637 -5.97 -7.11 13.56
N LEU A 638 -6.21 -7.89 14.62
CA LEU A 638 -5.54 -7.74 15.92
C LEU A 638 -4.15 -8.41 15.98
N TYR A 639 -3.68 -9.04 14.90
CA TYR A 639 -2.33 -9.62 14.81
C TYR A 639 -1.34 -8.76 14.00
N GLU A 640 -1.77 -7.60 13.49
CA GLU A 640 -0.86 -6.72 12.76
C GLU A 640 0.11 -5.98 13.70
N ASN A 641 1.14 -5.33 13.13
CA ASN A 641 2.29 -4.80 13.88
C ASN A 641 1.94 -3.81 15.01
N THR A 642 0.85 -3.04 14.92
CA THR A 642 0.45 -2.12 16.01
C THR A 642 -0.19 -2.84 17.20
N TRP A 643 -0.54 -4.11 17.07
CA TRP A 643 -1.06 -4.95 18.16
C TRP A 643 -0.05 -5.96 18.70
N VAL A 644 1.11 -6.14 18.06
CA VAL A 644 2.12 -7.13 18.47
C VAL A 644 3.07 -6.56 19.53
N LEU A 645 2.98 -7.09 20.76
CA LEU A 645 3.80 -6.64 21.90
C LEU A 645 5.31 -6.78 21.64
N GLN A 646 5.75 -7.90 21.07
CA GLN A 646 7.17 -8.15 20.78
C GLN A 646 7.75 -7.18 19.73
N ARG A 647 6.88 -6.48 18.99
CA ARG A 647 7.27 -5.44 18.02
C ARG A 647 7.15 -4.01 18.56
N GLY A 648 6.77 -3.86 19.83
CA GLY A 648 6.48 -2.55 20.43
C GLY A 648 5.16 -1.96 19.92
N GLY A 649 4.20 -2.81 19.54
CA GLY A 649 2.90 -2.38 19.01
C GLY A 649 2.17 -1.42 19.96
N LEU A 650 1.72 -0.29 19.42
CA LEU A 650 1.09 0.80 20.18
C LEU A 650 -0.18 0.37 20.94
N TYR A 651 -0.95 -0.57 20.39
CA TYR A 651 -2.22 -1.03 20.93
C TYR A 651 -2.10 -2.38 21.65
N ALA A 652 -0.92 -3.00 21.66
CA ALA A 652 -0.71 -4.34 22.18
C ALA A 652 -1.14 -4.53 23.64
N ALA A 653 -1.01 -3.49 24.47
CA ALA A 653 -1.44 -3.53 25.87
C ALA A 653 -2.96 -3.74 26.02
N ALA A 654 -3.77 -3.26 25.07
CA ALA A 654 -5.22 -3.41 25.12
C ALA A 654 -5.66 -4.88 25.09
N LEU A 655 -4.92 -5.77 24.40
CA LEU A 655 -5.22 -7.21 24.37
C LEU A 655 -5.12 -7.89 25.75
N ARG A 656 -4.38 -7.28 26.69
CA ARG A 656 -4.16 -7.81 28.05
C ARG A 656 -5.04 -7.12 29.09
N GLU A 657 -5.33 -5.85 28.89
CA GLU A 657 -5.84 -4.97 29.96
C GLU A 657 -7.29 -4.50 29.74
N ALA A 658 -7.88 -4.82 28.58
CA ALA A 658 -9.23 -4.43 28.22
C ALA A 658 -10.05 -5.64 27.76
N SER A 659 -11.37 -5.53 27.90
CA SER A 659 -12.31 -6.34 27.15
C SER A 659 -12.38 -5.82 25.72
N ILE A 660 -12.40 -6.73 24.75
CA ILE A 660 -12.50 -6.39 23.33
C ILE A 660 -13.79 -7.00 22.80
N THR A 661 -14.63 -6.14 22.25
CA THR A 661 -15.87 -6.54 21.58
C THR A 661 -15.77 -6.22 20.10
N LYS A 662 -15.80 -7.24 19.25
CA LYS A 662 -15.95 -7.08 17.80
C LYS A 662 -17.43 -6.90 17.47
N VAL A 663 -17.74 -5.80 16.82
CA VAL A 663 -19.09 -5.47 16.33
C VAL A 663 -19.21 -5.77 14.84
N ILE A 664 -20.44 -6.01 14.38
CA ILE A 664 -20.72 -6.20 12.95
C ILE A 664 -20.49 -4.86 12.24
N ALA A 665 -19.75 -4.89 11.14
CA ALA A 665 -19.44 -3.72 10.34
C ALA A 665 -19.60 -4.05 8.85
N GLU A 666 -20.31 -3.20 8.12
CA GLU A 666 -20.70 -3.39 6.73
C GLU A 666 -20.41 -2.13 5.90
N ILE A 667 -20.14 -2.31 4.62
CA ILE A 667 -20.06 -1.19 3.70
C ILE A 667 -21.46 -0.86 3.22
N GLN A 668 -21.86 0.41 3.30
CA GLN A 668 -23.18 0.85 2.87
C GLN A 668 -23.42 0.49 1.40
N GLY A 669 -24.53 -0.19 1.11
CA GLY A 669 -24.87 -0.67 -0.24
C GLY A 669 -24.00 -1.82 -0.77
N ALA A 670 -23.13 -2.40 0.06
CA ALA A 670 -22.29 -3.55 -0.28
C ALA A 670 -21.96 -4.43 0.96
N PRO A 671 -22.97 -4.97 1.67
CA PRO A 671 -22.78 -5.71 2.93
C PRO A 671 -21.94 -6.98 2.79
N ASP A 672 -21.97 -7.62 1.61
CA ASP A 672 -21.15 -8.80 1.30
C ASP A 672 -19.64 -8.52 1.31
N ILE A 673 -19.23 -7.26 1.25
CA ILE A 673 -17.82 -6.86 1.22
C ILE A 673 -17.31 -6.62 2.64
N GLN A 674 -16.88 -7.69 3.29
CA GLN A 674 -16.26 -7.63 4.61
C GLN A 674 -14.76 -7.27 4.49
N SER A 675 -14.44 -5.98 4.53
CA SER A 675 -13.04 -5.49 4.41
C SER A 675 -12.51 -4.81 5.68
N PHE A 676 -13.41 -4.47 6.60
CA PHE A 676 -13.11 -3.74 7.82
C PHE A 676 -13.63 -4.54 9.02
N SER A 677 -12.90 -4.49 10.12
CA SER A 677 -13.38 -4.95 11.41
C SER A 677 -13.30 -3.80 12.40
N VAL A 678 -14.37 -3.63 13.18
CA VAL A 678 -14.49 -2.58 14.19
C VAL A 678 -14.54 -3.24 15.55
N TYR A 679 -13.78 -2.69 16.50
CA TYR A 679 -13.71 -3.18 17.85
C TYR A 679 -13.96 -2.04 18.83
N ARG A 680 -14.68 -2.38 19.89
CA ARG A 680 -14.76 -1.59 21.10
C ARG A 680 -13.81 -2.15 22.15
N VAL A 681 -13.16 -1.26 22.91
CA VAL A 681 -12.12 -1.57 23.87
C VAL A 681 -12.50 -0.99 25.24
N ASP A 682 -13.10 -1.82 26.08
CA ASP A 682 -13.61 -1.42 27.41
C ASP A 682 -12.62 -1.82 28.51
N ARG A 683 -12.25 -0.88 29.38
CA ARG A 683 -11.34 -1.16 30.51
C ARG A 683 -12.10 -1.22 31.82
N PRO A 684 -11.75 -2.15 32.73
CA PRO A 684 -12.38 -2.23 34.04
C PRO A 684 -11.87 -1.16 35.04
N TYR A 685 -11.08 -0.19 34.59
CA TYR A 685 -10.46 0.85 35.42
C TYR A 685 -10.40 2.20 34.68
N ASP A 686 -10.25 3.28 35.45
CA ASP A 686 -10.13 4.64 34.92
C ASP A 686 -8.76 4.88 34.25
N VAL A 687 -8.77 5.36 33.01
CA VAL A 687 -7.58 5.51 32.14
C VAL A 687 -6.74 6.75 32.43
N ALA A 688 -7.23 7.67 33.27
CA ALA A 688 -6.56 8.94 33.59
C ALA A 688 -6.10 9.06 35.06
N ALA A 689 -6.08 7.96 35.81
CA ALA A 689 -5.76 7.97 37.24
C ALA A 689 -4.23 7.91 37.52
N TYR A 690 -3.47 8.93 37.10
CA TYR A 690 -2.03 9.05 37.39
C TYR A 690 -1.58 10.50 37.62
N ASP A 691 -0.56 10.67 38.47
CA ASP A 691 0.13 11.96 38.69
C ASP A 691 1.39 12.05 37.82
N LEU A 692 1.44 13.00 36.89
CA LEU A 692 2.60 13.22 36.02
C LEU A 692 3.42 14.42 36.46
N THR A 693 4.66 14.15 36.92
CA THR A 693 5.67 15.19 37.16
C THR A 693 6.59 15.30 35.95
N ARG A 694 6.86 16.51 35.47
CA ARG A 694 7.75 16.77 34.33
C ARG A 694 8.90 17.66 34.75
N ASP A 695 10.12 17.17 34.52
CA ASP A 695 11.35 17.93 34.70
C ASP A 695 12.08 18.08 33.37
N SER A 696 12.97 19.08 33.28
CA SER A 696 13.81 19.26 32.10
C SER A 696 15.28 19.34 32.48
N VAL A 697 16.12 18.66 31.71
CA VAL A 697 17.57 18.64 31.88
C VAL A 697 18.21 18.95 30.54
N THR A 698 19.20 19.84 30.53
CA THR A 698 20.01 20.11 29.34
C THR A 698 21.17 19.12 29.29
N VAL A 699 21.26 18.34 28.22
CA VAL A 699 22.35 17.39 27.95
C VAL A 699 23.06 17.74 26.64
N MET A 700 24.31 17.33 26.48
CA MET A 700 25.00 17.45 25.20
C MET A 700 24.41 16.43 24.21
N GLY A 701 24.31 16.76 22.92
CA GLY A 701 23.63 15.91 21.93
C GLY A 701 24.30 14.55 21.62
N TRP A 702 25.43 14.22 22.25
CA TRP A 702 26.03 12.88 22.20
C TRP A 702 25.88 12.10 23.51
N GLN A 703 25.32 12.73 24.55
CA GLN A 703 25.00 12.09 25.82
C GLN A 703 23.56 11.61 25.78
N GLY A 704 23.31 10.44 26.37
CA GLY A 704 21.95 9.99 26.63
C GLY A 704 21.32 10.75 27.80
N PRO A 705 20.05 10.46 28.11
CA PRO A 705 19.45 10.90 29.37
C PRO A 705 20.36 10.47 30.54
N PRO A 706 20.43 11.28 31.62
CA PRO A 706 21.14 10.89 32.83
C PRO A 706 20.67 9.48 33.24
N SER A 707 21.61 8.58 33.52
CA SER A 707 21.24 7.28 34.11
C SER A 707 20.80 7.55 35.55
N ASP A 708 19.60 7.11 35.89
CA ASP A 708 19.20 6.93 37.29
C ASP A 708 19.92 5.72 37.91
#